data_AF-L1J509-F1
#
_entry.id   AF-L1J509-F1
#
_cell.length_a   1.000
_cell.length_b   1.000
_cell.length_c   1.000
_cell.angle_alpha   90.00
_cell.angle_beta   90.00
_cell.angle_gamma   90.00
#
_symmetry.space_group_name_H-M   'P 1'
#
loop_
_entity.id
_entity.type
_entity.pdbx_description
1 polymer ?
#
loop_
_entity_poly.entity_id
_entity_poly.type
_entity_poly.pdbx_seq_one_letter_code
_entity_poly.pdbx_strand_id
1 'polypeptide(L)'
;MAPVSGERGWSMRWQLMDVSSPAVQQLSLDVDLSSLPALVPWVVQVQLRQGMEVLAVKEYLVDEHALSHGSGCLAFVYEDASPGTYVFMVVLHRMGGDEVEVVAIGDHSVQVVNASEPEMLMEHATVQESEMSISIRLRGMTGNNLLLVLLVTEVNSLAQSREMLVLRINSSEHAQDVRVSAPGGSEYLILATVSELESQVNSSLTPILTVRKFLKVSRCDRICVLEDDFSRSLRQPADSRSPEAASSPRPASAETRFQPHPEEVLCNLMTSLSPEHLVAGAPFKVWIRAGGLVAGGRYRIHVSFRHKETQVVLFHKAVVFVADGSTGSGREVEFDVSSAWSEQVVMVSVLYDFFAERESEDTLLAQLSRKVEALQPCMVSYLWTSGQPLFQGQVPYQRSPFSMSVRVTRRLPEDELGLTLSTVATLDRAVALINSAAQWNEHVAVAFYARSVSEQEQIKKIVQQTLGPWFTERNKTLEAALLTSCPDKDKPGIPLVFPINMLRKISCAIARTDLVLYADVDMLASDWLASNIRQAYQDGKVGPTELLVIPSFKSSEAWPMEAGISLEQQRMRVEPVSISMDALRLNFQRRQVWIPGLVGGMWSTAGRWHESGVFHAGTEYDRWMEAEETYQVKYILGYEPYVVVNRTAWRGSHGVGLYDDRFVHWGWDKVSFGLEACNLGYTFTVLPKSFLVHGSSGITGVEHFVFDKLDIVVHPQQGVDTSWGPPDTHGRELLQSLVSDYYTDVQPHVPIRSCLIRAFKDDKCDSSSIHLVQSTTLELVGNEHLIHLDIFGLSRATGYQVSVRAYRHTDKGEAEEDGSFFLLLPDTLVDDPHGMSVSVGRLSPGLHRVRVELKDLHAARLLQDKAILAWDEHKYEVPDRH
;
A
#
# COMPACT_ATOMS: atom_id res chain seq x y z
N MET A 1 46.33 41.27 -11.63
CA MET A 1 45.04 41.98 -11.50
C MET A 1 44.02 41.02 -10.92
N ALA A 2 42.98 41.54 -10.28
CA ALA A 2 41.79 40.83 -9.77
C ALA A 2 40.60 41.82 -9.81
N PRO A 3 39.33 41.44 -9.50
CA PRO A 3 38.72 40.10 -9.40
C PRO A 3 38.32 39.59 -10.82
N VAL A 4 37.19 38.95 -11.23
CA VAL A 4 35.83 38.57 -10.74
C VAL A 4 35.42 37.35 -11.61
N SER A 5 34.69 36.28 -11.24
CA SER A 5 34.15 35.64 -10.01
C SER A 5 34.17 34.09 -10.27
N GLY A 6 33.71 33.15 -9.43
CA GLY A 6 33.00 33.17 -8.14
C GLY A 6 31.55 32.69 -8.28
N GLU A 7 31.34 31.37 -8.18
CA GLU A 7 30.00 30.78 -8.05
C GLU A 7 29.40 31.19 -6.70
N ARG A 8 28.26 31.87 -6.73
CA ARG A 8 27.55 32.30 -5.52
C ARG A 8 26.48 31.25 -5.20
N GLY A 9 26.43 30.76 -3.97
CA GLY A 9 25.33 29.91 -3.52
C GLY A 9 24.05 30.72 -3.31
N TRP A 10 22.90 30.20 -3.75
CA TRP A 10 21.58 30.71 -3.39
C TRP A 10 21.20 30.32 -1.96
N SER A 11 20.21 30.99 -1.37
CA SER A 11 19.77 30.69 -0.01
C SER A 11 18.25 30.65 0.14
N MET A 12 17.78 29.84 1.08
CA MET A 12 16.38 29.80 1.49
C MET A 12 16.24 30.46 2.85
N ARG A 13 15.15 31.21 3.01
CA ARG A 13 14.61 31.58 4.32
C ARG A 13 13.13 31.24 4.32
N TRP A 14 12.59 30.93 5.48
CA TRP A 14 11.16 30.71 5.64
C TRP A 14 10.70 31.37 6.93
N GLN A 15 9.43 31.70 6.98
CA GLN A 15 8.77 32.23 8.17
C GLN A 15 7.37 31.61 8.27
N LEU A 16 7.06 31.05 9.44
CA LEU A 16 5.68 30.79 9.82
C LEU A 16 5.08 32.14 10.25
N MET A 17 4.06 32.62 9.54
CA MET A 17 3.37 33.85 9.91
C MET A 17 2.04 33.51 10.58
N ASP A 18 2.01 33.75 11.90
CA ASP A 18 0.80 33.65 12.71
C ASP A 18 -0.06 34.89 12.46
N VAL A 19 -1.02 34.76 11.55
CA VAL A 19 -2.00 35.81 11.25
C VAL A 19 -2.91 35.97 12.47
N SER A 20 -3.36 37.19 12.77
CA SER A 20 -4.06 37.53 14.03
C SER A 20 -5.49 36.97 14.19
N SER A 21 -5.80 35.85 13.53
CA SER A 21 -7.01 35.04 13.67
C SER A 21 -6.59 33.57 13.83
N PRO A 22 -6.96 32.87 14.91
CA PRO A 22 -6.49 31.51 15.25
C PRO A 22 -7.12 30.40 14.39
N ALA A 23 -7.40 30.69 13.12
CA ALA A 23 -8.05 29.80 12.16
C ALA A 23 -7.30 29.70 10.82
N VAL A 24 -6.25 30.50 10.60
CA VAL A 24 -5.44 30.48 9.35
C VAL A 24 -3.96 30.56 9.71
N GLN A 25 -3.24 29.44 9.61
CA GLN A 25 -1.77 29.41 9.71
C GLN A 25 -1.17 29.56 8.31
N GLN A 26 -0.27 30.52 8.14
CA GLN A 26 0.33 30.85 6.84
C GLN A 26 1.81 30.45 6.79
N LEU A 27 2.17 29.62 5.80
CA LEU A 27 3.53 29.20 5.53
C LEU A 27 4.15 30.07 4.42
N SER A 28 5.26 30.74 4.71
CA SER A 28 6.01 31.56 3.74
C SER A 28 7.44 31.04 3.53
N LEU A 29 7.84 30.90 2.28
CA LEU A 29 9.20 30.55 1.83
C LEU A 29 9.73 31.66 0.91
N ASP A 30 10.84 32.28 1.31
CA ASP A 30 11.61 33.22 0.50
C ASP A 30 12.85 32.51 -0.08
N VAL A 31 12.90 32.39 -1.41
CA VAL A 31 14.06 31.83 -2.13
C VAL A 31 14.92 32.97 -2.68
N ASP A 32 16.09 33.20 -2.08
CA ASP A 32 17.05 34.25 -2.46
C ASP A 32 17.97 33.77 -3.60
N LEU A 33 17.66 34.28 -4.79
CA LEU A 33 18.35 34.05 -6.06
C LEU A 33 19.35 35.15 -6.43
N SER A 34 19.64 36.12 -5.55
CA SER A 34 20.59 37.23 -5.82
C SER A 34 22.03 36.76 -6.12
N SER A 35 22.27 35.48 -5.88
CA SER A 35 23.45 34.69 -6.20
C SER A 35 23.56 34.28 -7.67
N LEU A 36 22.44 34.06 -8.38
CA LEU A 36 22.45 33.39 -9.67
C LEU A 36 23.08 34.24 -10.79
N PRO A 37 23.73 33.60 -11.77
CA PRO A 37 24.15 34.27 -13.01
C PRO A 37 22.94 34.86 -13.73
N ALA A 38 22.93 36.19 -13.90
CA ALA A 38 21.83 36.90 -14.56
C ALA A 38 21.68 36.53 -16.05
N LEU A 39 22.79 36.21 -16.73
CA LEU A 39 22.91 36.03 -18.20
C LEU A 39 22.21 34.77 -18.78
N VAL A 40 21.33 34.12 -18.01
CA VAL A 40 20.61 32.90 -18.40
C VAL A 40 19.22 32.93 -17.78
N PRO A 41 18.13 32.58 -18.48
CA PRO A 41 16.82 32.44 -17.85
C PRO A 41 16.76 31.20 -16.95
N TRP A 42 16.12 31.35 -15.81
CA TRP A 42 15.92 30.28 -14.82
C TRP A 42 14.42 30.01 -14.62
N VAL A 43 14.05 28.75 -14.38
CA VAL A 43 12.72 28.42 -13.86
C VAL A 43 12.89 27.86 -12.46
N VAL A 44 12.24 28.50 -11.48
CA VAL A 44 12.23 28.05 -10.09
C VAL A 44 10.88 27.42 -9.80
N GLN A 45 10.89 26.10 -9.62
CA GLN A 45 9.71 25.30 -9.32
C GLN A 45 9.68 25.04 -7.81
N VAL A 46 8.75 25.69 -7.11
CA VAL A 46 8.51 25.49 -5.67
C VAL A 46 7.36 24.50 -5.51
N GLN A 47 7.58 23.45 -4.74
CA GLN A 47 6.60 22.43 -4.42
C GLN A 47 6.44 22.31 -2.91
N LEU A 48 5.21 22.38 -2.42
CA LEU A 48 4.86 22.10 -1.02
C LEU A 48 4.25 20.70 -0.93
N ARG A 49 4.73 19.91 0.04
CA ARG A 49 4.23 18.58 0.34
C ARG A 49 3.86 18.43 1.81
N GLN A 50 2.95 17.50 2.11
CA GLN A 50 2.69 16.99 3.46
C GLN A 50 2.80 15.45 3.39
N GLY A 51 3.86 14.89 3.97
CA GLY A 51 4.27 13.52 3.67
C GLY A 51 4.58 13.31 2.18
N MET A 52 3.87 12.40 1.53
CA MET A 52 3.99 12.12 0.09
C MET A 52 3.04 12.95 -0.78
N GLU A 53 2.03 13.59 -0.20
CA GLU A 53 1.02 14.36 -0.93
C GLU A 53 1.60 15.71 -1.39
N VAL A 54 1.24 16.14 -2.60
CA VAL A 54 1.67 17.39 -3.21
C VAL A 54 0.54 18.41 -3.08
N LEU A 55 0.62 19.27 -2.07
CA LEU A 55 -0.43 20.24 -1.75
C LEU A 55 -0.41 21.46 -2.69
N ALA A 56 0.78 21.84 -3.17
CA ALA A 56 0.93 22.91 -4.15
C ALA A 56 2.21 22.75 -4.98
N VAL A 57 2.15 23.20 -6.24
CA VAL A 57 3.31 23.44 -7.11
C VAL A 57 3.16 24.83 -7.70
N LYS A 58 4.24 25.60 -7.77
CA LYS A 58 4.25 26.93 -8.38
C LYS A 58 5.59 27.21 -9.04
N GLU A 59 5.53 27.61 -10.29
CA GLU A 59 6.69 27.86 -11.14
C GLU A 59 6.87 29.36 -11.37
N TYR A 60 8.12 29.81 -11.28
CA TYR A 60 8.52 31.20 -11.44
C TYR A 60 9.59 31.25 -12.53
N LEU A 61 9.26 31.83 -13.69
CA LEU A 61 10.24 32.19 -14.70
C LEU A 61 10.99 33.46 -14.24
N VAL A 62 12.31 33.40 -14.20
CA VAL A 62 13.19 34.46 -13.72
C VAL A 62 14.16 34.84 -14.85
N ASP A 63 14.08 36.09 -15.31
CA ASP A 63 14.86 36.63 -16.43
C ASP A 63 15.97 37.61 -15.98
N GLU A 64 16.71 38.14 -16.96
CA GLU A 64 17.76 39.15 -16.75
C GLU A 64 17.24 40.42 -16.04
N HIS A 65 15.97 40.79 -16.26
CA HIS A 65 15.38 41.98 -15.65
C HIS A 65 15.01 41.74 -14.18
N ALA A 66 14.43 40.59 -13.84
CA ALA A 66 14.09 40.21 -12.48
C ALA A 66 15.34 40.19 -11.56
N LEU A 67 16.44 39.59 -12.02
CA LEU A 67 17.68 39.52 -11.23
C LEU A 67 18.44 40.86 -11.16
N SER A 68 18.27 41.75 -12.14
CA SER A 68 19.00 43.04 -12.19
C SER A 68 18.39 44.17 -11.36
N HIS A 69 17.21 43.98 -10.75
CA HIS A 69 16.53 45.02 -9.93
C HIS A 69 16.56 44.77 -8.41
N GLY A 70 17.39 43.83 -7.95
CA GLY A 70 17.79 43.70 -6.54
C GLY A 70 16.80 42.98 -5.62
N SER A 71 15.53 42.84 -6.02
CA SER A 71 14.55 41.95 -5.37
C SER A 71 14.74 40.50 -5.82
N GLY A 72 15.92 39.93 -5.54
CA GLY A 72 16.27 38.55 -5.92
C GLY A 72 15.52 37.46 -5.14
N CYS A 73 14.64 37.81 -4.20
CA CYS A 73 13.84 36.85 -3.43
C CYS A 73 12.51 36.54 -4.14
N LEU A 74 12.25 35.26 -4.39
CA LEU A 74 10.91 34.77 -4.72
C LEU A 74 10.17 34.37 -3.44
N ALA A 75 9.05 35.05 -3.15
CA ALA A 75 8.14 34.63 -2.09
C ALA A 75 7.13 33.60 -2.63
N PHE A 76 7.10 32.43 -1.99
CA PHE A 76 6.02 31.46 -2.07
C PHE A 76 5.24 31.47 -0.75
N VAL A 77 3.92 31.54 -0.84
CA VAL A 77 3.01 31.59 0.32
C VAL A 77 1.94 30.51 0.13
N TYR A 78 1.66 29.77 1.19
CA TYR A 78 0.56 28.82 1.29
C TYR A 78 -0.29 29.18 2.52
N GLU A 79 -1.60 29.25 2.32
CA GLU A 79 -2.61 29.56 3.34
C GLU A 79 -3.30 28.26 3.76
N ASP A 80 -4.00 28.27 4.90
CA ASP A 80 -4.69 27.10 5.47
C ASP A 80 -3.77 25.86 5.71
N ALA A 81 -2.56 26.10 6.20
CA ALA A 81 -1.68 25.02 6.67
C ALA A 81 -2.25 24.36 7.95
N SER A 82 -2.71 23.11 7.82
CA SER A 82 -3.12 22.27 8.97
C SER A 82 -1.92 21.84 9.84
N PRO A 83 -2.11 21.44 11.12
CA PRO A 83 -1.02 20.89 11.93
C PRO A 83 -0.38 19.63 11.31
N GLY A 84 0.95 19.60 11.23
CA GLY A 84 1.70 18.49 10.63
C GLY A 84 3.09 18.91 10.10
N THR A 85 3.82 17.94 9.53
CA THR A 85 5.13 18.20 8.92
C THR A 85 5.01 18.40 7.42
N TYR A 86 5.36 19.60 6.99
CA TYR A 86 5.43 20.02 5.59
C TYR A 86 6.85 19.90 5.07
N VAL A 87 6.99 19.69 3.77
CA VAL A 87 8.28 19.77 3.07
C VAL A 87 8.15 20.70 1.87
N PHE A 88 8.90 21.79 1.90
CA PHE A 88 9.20 22.58 0.71
C PHE A 88 10.29 21.87 -0.09
N MET A 89 10.08 21.68 -1.38
CA MET A 89 11.08 21.25 -2.34
C MET A 89 11.18 22.30 -3.43
N VAL A 90 12.38 22.83 -3.67
CA VAL A 90 12.64 23.80 -4.73
C VAL A 90 13.59 23.18 -5.74
N VAL A 91 13.13 23.11 -6.98
CA VAL A 91 13.91 22.67 -8.14
C VAL A 91 14.29 23.91 -8.95
N LEU A 92 15.59 24.13 -9.13
CA LEU A 92 16.15 25.21 -9.93
C LEU A 92 16.55 24.67 -11.30
N HIS A 93 15.79 25.06 -12.32
CA HIS A 93 16.02 24.70 -13.71
C HIS A 93 16.75 25.84 -14.45
N ARG A 94 17.71 25.49 -15.29
CA ARG A 94 18.41 26.38 -16.24
C ARG A 94 17.83 26.18 -17.64
N MET A 95 17.46 27.27 -18.30
CA MET A 95 16.96 27.25 -19.69
C MET A 95 18.13 27.38 -20.67
N GLY A 96 18.32 26.39 -21.54
CA GLY A 96 19.42 26.29 -22.49
C GLY A 96 18.94 26.15 -23.94
N GLY A 97 18.32 27.19 -24.49
CA GLY A 97 17.61 27.09 -25.77
C GLY A 97 16.30 26.33 -25.58
N ASP A 98 16.11 25.25 -26.33
CA ASP A 98 14.94 24.37 -26.21
C ASP A 98 15.09 23.31 -25.08
N GLU A 99 16.26 23.19 -24.46
CA GLU A 99 16.54 22.22 -23.38
C GLU A 99 16.41 22.85 -21.98
N VAL A 100 15.94 22.05 -21.02
CA VAL A 100 15.73 22.44 -19.62
C VAL A 100 16.51 21.52 -18.71
N GLU A 101 17.43 22.08 -17.90
CA GLU A 101 18.36 21.31 -17.08
C GLU A 101 18.16 21.60 -15.59
N VAL A 102 17.94 20.57 -14.78
CA VAL A 102 17.91 20.71 -13.31
C VAL A 102 19.33 20.94 -12.79
N VAL A 103 19.62 22.16 -12.34
CA VAL A 103 20.94 22.56 -11.84
C VAL A 103 21.05 22.39 -10.32
N ALA A 104 19.94 22.56 -9.58
CA ALA A 104 19.92 22.28 -8.15
C ALA A 104 18.53 21.83 -7.67
N ILE A 105 18.53 21.02 -6.62
CA ILE A 105 17.35 20.70 -5.82
C ILE A 105 17.71 21.01 -4.36
N GLY A 106 16.81 21.66 -3.63
CA GLY A 106 16.92 21.83 -2.18
C GLY A 106 15.58 21.63 -1.51
N ASP A 107 15.58 20.91 -0.39
CA ASP A 107 14.41 20.63 0.42
C ASP A 107 14.51 21.24 1.82
N HIS A 108 13.35 21.53 2.43
CA HIS A 108 13.25 22.01 3.80
C HIS A 108 11.96 21.56 4.48
N SER A 109 12.08 20.94 5.64
CA SER A 109 10.94 20.54 6.46
C SER A 109 10.52 21.65 7.44
N VAL A 110 9.22 21.89 7.56
CA VAL A 110 8.62 22.79 8.55
C VAL A 110 7.54 22.04 9.29
N GLN A 111 7.60 22.03 10.63
CA GLN A 111 6.55 21.44 11.46
C GLN A 111 5.57 22.53 11.93
N VAL A 112 4.31 22.39 11.57
CA VAL A 112 3.21 23.25 12.02
C VAL A 112 2.56 22.57 13.23
N VAL A 113 2.51 23.26 14.36
CA VAL A 113 1.99 22.75 15.64
C VAL A 113 0.80 23.57 16.12
N ASN A 114 -0.02 22.97 16.98
CA ASN A 114 -1.21 23.61 17.53
C ASN A 114 -0.86 24.41 18.79
N ALA A 115 -1.29 25.68 18.86
CA ALA A 115 -0.91 26.63 19.92
C ALA A 115 -1.49 26.32 21.31
N SER A 116 -2.26 25.23 21.46
CA SER A 116 -2.83 24.76 22.72
C SER A 116 -2.03 23.64 23.41
N GLU A 117 -0.97 23.12 22.80
CA GLU A 117 -0.17 22.02 23.37
C GLU A 117 0.86 22.51 24.41
N PRO A 118 1.23 21.66 25.39
CA PRO A 118 2.20 22.03 26.40
C PRO A 118 3.62 22.12 25.79
N GLU A 119 4.33 23.20 26.05
CA GLU A 119 5.67 23.47 25.52
C GLU A 119 6.68 23.69 26.67
N MET A 120 7.91 23.21 26.48
CA MET A 120 9.07 23.53 27.34
C MET A 120 10.21 24.09 26.48
N LEU A 121 10.72 25.26 26.87
CA LEU A 121 11.84 25.94 26.22
C LEU A 121 12.97 26.11 27.24
N MET A 122 14.18 25.68 26.89
CA MET A 122 15.40 26.05 27.62
C MET A 122 16.05 27.21 26.88
N GLU A 123 15.94 28.43 27.42
CA GLU A 123 16.23 29.66 26.66
C GLU A 123 17.73 29.96 26.59
N HIS A 124 18.41 29.80 27.72
CA HIS A 124 19.85 30.03 27.87
C HIS A 124 20.39 29.34 29.12
N ALA A 125 21.69 29.11 29.15
CA ALA A 125 22.43 28.72 30.34
C ALA A 125 23.46 29.79 30.71
N THR A 126 23.78 29.90 31.99
CA THR A 126 24.92 30.67 32.49
C THR A 126 25.80 29.73 33.31
N VAL A 127 27.13 29.85 33.17
CA VAL A 127 28.08 28.97 33.86
C VAL A 127 29.05 29.84 34.65
N GLN A 128 29.18 29.58 35.95
CA GLN A 128 30.10 30.27 36.86
C GLN A 128 30.85 29.23 37.69
N GLU A 129 32.16 29.11 37.45
CA GLU A 129 33.08 28.15 38.09
C GLU A 129 32.65 26.68 38.01
N SER A 130 31.74 26.25 38.88
CA SER A 130 31.21 24.88 38.97
C SER A 130 29.69 24.83 39.16
N GLU A 131 28.99 25.94 38.97
CA GLU A 131 27.53 26.07 39.00
C GLU A 131 27.01 26.50 37.62
N MET A 132 25.98 25.83 37.12
CA MET A 132 25.27 26.16 35.89
C MET A 132 23.82 26.54 36.23
N SER A 133 23.36 27.71 35.80
CA SER A 133 21.97 28.15 35.95
C SER A 133 21.32 28.21 34.58
N ILE A 134 20.28 27.39 34.36
CA ILE A 134 19.56 27.23 33.10
C ILE A 134 18.17 27.83 33.24
N SER A 135 17.79 28.73 32.33
CA SER A 135 16.46 29.35 32.34
C SER A 135 15.48 28.50 31.54
N ILE A 136 14.45 27.98 32.22
CA ILE A 136 13.48 27.03 31.67
C ILE A 136 12.09 27.66 31.71
N ARG A 137 11.46 27.78 30.54
CA ARG A 137 10.12 28.34 30.35
C ARG A 137 9.14 27.23 29.97
N LEU A 138 7.99 27.20 30.61
CA LEU A 138 6.91 26.24 30.43
C LEU A 138 5.64 26.98 29.98
N ARG A 139 4.92 26.42 29.01
CA ARG A 139 3.68 26.98 28.44
C ARG A 139 2.61 25.91 28.30
N GLY A 140 1.34 26.31 28.41
CA GLY A 140 0.19 25.41 28.33
C GLY A 140 -0.04 24.49 29.55
N MET A 141 0.88 24.46 30.52
CA MET A 141 0.87 23.53 31.65
C MET A 141 0.22 24.09 32.93
N THR A 142 -1.06 24.48 32.91
CA THR A 142 -1.72 25.11 34.08
C THR A 142 -2.34 24.11 35.07
N GLY A 143 -2.23 24.41 36.37
CA GLY A 143 -3.09 23.84 37.43
C GLY A 143 -2.49 22.70 38.28
N ASN A 144 -1.48 21.99 37.79
CA ASN A 144 -0.98 20.78 38.45
C ASN A 144 0.30 21.01 39.27
N ASN A 145 0.62 20.11 40.20
CA ASN A 145 1.98 20.03 40.77
C ASN A 145 2.84 19.27 39.77
N LEU A 146 3.95 19.84 39.33
CA LEU A 146 4.81 19.25 38.31
C LEU A 146 6.20 18.98 38.89
N LEU A 147 6.78 17.81 38.57
CA LEU A 147 8.17 17.50 38.86
C LEU A 147 9.02 17.81 37.64
N LEU A 148 9.82 18.88 37.71
CA LEU A 148 10.88 19.16 36.75
C LEU A 148 12.16 18.46 37.21
N VAL A 149 12.66 17.54 36.40
CA VAL A 149 13.98 16.88 36.56
C VAL A 149 14.92 17.44 35.51
N LEU A 150 16.03 18.01 35.94
CA LEU A 150 17.12 18.46 35.07
C LEU A 150 18.33 17.54 35.25
N LEU A 151 18.89 17.05 34.14
CA LEU A 151 20.11 16.24 34.10
C LEU A 151 21.12 16.92 33.17
N VAL A 152 22.32 17.19 33.70
CA VAL A 152 23.46 17.74 32.95
C VAL A 152 24.57 16.69 32.94
N THR A 153 24.98 16.28 31.74
CA THR A 153 26.06 15.32 31.50
C THR A 153 27.21 16.02 30.80
N GLU A 154 28.41 16.02 31.37
CA GLU A 154 29.62 16.47 30.65
C GLU A 154 30.01 15.40 29.62
N VAL A 155 30.27 15.82 28.38
CA VAL A 155 30.26 14.92 27.21
C VAL A 155 31.44 13.95 27.18
N ASN A 156 32.60 14.35 27.69
CA ASN A 156 33.85 13.60 27.55
C ASN A 156 34.08 12.60 28.70
N SER A 157 33.72 13.00 29.91
CA SER A 157 33.85 12.20 31.14
C SER A 157 32.59 11.41 31.50
N LEU A 158 31.46 11.71 30.84
CA LEU A 158 30.11 11.25 31.19
C LEU A 158 29.71 11.54 32.64
N ALA A 159 30.40 12.49 33.30
CA ALA A 159 30.06 12.92 34.65
C ALA A 159 28.68 13.58 34.66
N GLN A 160 27.81 13.15 35.57
CA GLN A 160 26.43 13.60 35.65
C GLN A 160 26.14 14.40 36.92
N SER A 161 25.33 15.44 36.75
CA SER A 161 24.76 16.25 37.80
C SER A 161 23.26 16.41 37.55
N ARG A 162 22.45 16.42 38.59
CA ARG A 162 20.99 16.44 38.47
C ARG A 162 20.36 17.33 39.54
N GLU A 163 19.27 18.00 39.18
CA GLU A 163 18.44 18.79 40.08
C GLU A 163 16.96 18.42 39.87
N MET A 164 16.14 18.55 40.92
CA MET A 164 14.71 18.18 40.88
C MET A 164 13.86 19.22 41.63
N LEU A 165 12.94 19.88 40.93
CA LEU A 165 12.06 20.91 41.49
C LEU A 165 10.59 20.51 41.36
N VAL A 166 9.82 20.79 42.41
CA VAL A 166 8.35 20.72 42.37
C VAL A 166 7.79 22.10 42.06
N LEU A 167 7.25 22.26 40.85
CA LEU A 167 6.68 23.51 40.36
C LEU A 167 5.16 23.55 40.58
N ARG A 168 4.62 24.75 40.77
CA ARG A 168 3.18 25.03 40.78
C ARG A 168 2.87 26.14 39.79
N ILE A 169 2.28 25.76 38.66
CA ILE A 169 2.06 26.68 37.55
C ILE A 169 0.64 27.25 37.62
N ASN A 170 0.58 28.52 38.04
CA ASN A 170 -0.66 29.29 38.20
C ASN A 170 -1.00 30.16 36.97
N SER A 171 -0.23 30.06 35.89
CA SER A 171 -0.29 30.93 34.71
C SER A 171 -0.01 30.12 33.43
N SER A 172 -0.57 30.52 32.29
CA SER A 172 -0.40 29.81 31.00
C SER A 172 1.03 29.83 30.45
N GLU A 173 1.89 30.70 30.98
CA GLU A 173 3.33 30.77 30.78
C GLU A 173 4.01 30.94 32.15
N HIS A 174 5.10 30.21 32.38
CA HIS A 174 5.86 30.23 33.64
C HIS A 174 7.35 30.02 33.35
N ALA A 175 8.22 30.80 33.98
CA ALA A 175 9.67 30.69 33.82
C ALA A 175 10.35 30.42 35.17
N GLN A 176 11.31 29.50 35.17
CA GLN A 176 12.05 29.04 36.33
C GLN A 176 13.53 28.88 35.96
N ASP A 177 14.41 29.60 36.65
CA ASP A 177 15.85 29.35 36.59
C ASP A 177 16.18 28.14 37.48
N VAL A 178 16.81 27.12 36.89
CA VAL A 178 17.25 25.91 37.60
C VAL A 178 18.76 25.89 37.70
N ARG A 179 19.27 25.73 38.93
CA ARG A 179 20.70 25.65 39.19
C ARG A 179 21.13 24.21 39.43
N VAL A 180 22.25 23.83 38.84
CA VAL A 180 22.78 22.47 38.87
C VAL A 180 24.32 22.54 38.81
N SER A 181 25.02 21.70 39.56
CA SER A 181 26.49 21.70 39.52
C SER A 181 26.98 21.30 38.13
N ALA A 182 27.97 22.01 37.58
CA ALA A 182 28.61 21.69 36.32
C ALA A 182 29.84 20.81 36.57
N PRO A 183 29.88 19.54 36.13
CA PRO A 183 31.11 18.76 36.12
C PRO A 183 32.12 19.44 35.19
N GLY A 184 33.32 19.78 35.68
CA GLY A 184 34.20 20.81 35.08
C GLY A 184 34.83 20.50 33.72
N GLY A 185 34.02 20.41 32.66
CA GLY A 185 34.41 20.29 31.26
C GLY A 185 33.94 21.48 30.41
N SER A 186 34.03 21.31 29.08
CA SER A 186 33.74 22.37 28.10
C SER A 186 32.48 22.11 27.26
N GLU A 187 31.94 20.89 27.28
CA GLU A 187 30.78 20.46 26.50
C GLU A 187 29.80 19.67 27.37
N TYR A 188 28.52 20.03 27.28
CA TYR A 188 27.47 19.52 28.14
C TYR A 188 26.24 19.14 27.34
N LEU A 189 25.70 17.96 27.64
CA LEU A 189 24.38 17.54 27.22
C LEU A 189 23.38 17.80 28.35
N ILE A 190 22.34 18.57 28.05
CA ILE A 190 21.32 18.98 29.01
C ILE A 190 19.99 18.31 28.64
N LEU A 191 19.37 17.63 29.60
CA LEU A 191 18.08 16.97 29.47
C LEU A 191 17.14 17.46 30.57
N ALA A 192 16.06 18.14 30.18
CA ALA A 192 14.98 18.54 31.08
C ALA A 192 13.76 17.65 30.85
N THR A 193 13.15 17.15 31.92
CA THR A 193 11.94 16.30 31.88
C THR A 193 10.91 16.85 32.87
N VAL A 194 9.67 17.05 32.43
CA VAL A 194 8.56 17.46 33.30
C VAL A 194 7.55 16.33 33.41
N SER A 195 7.24 15.90 34.63
CA SER A 195 6.26 14.85 34.95
C SER A 195 5.16 15.38 35.88
N GLU A 196 3.98 14.76 35.89
CA GLU A 196 2.93 15.14 36.84
C GLU A 196 3.13 14.49 38.22
N LEU A 197 2.85 15.24 39.29
CA LEU A 197 2.77 14.73 40.67
C LEU A 197 1.30 14.55 41.08
N GLU A 198 0.76 13.37 40.78
CA GLU A 198 -0.51 12.91 41.34
C GLU A 198 -0.46 12.83 42.88
N SER A 199 -1.62 12.95 43.52
CA SER A 199 -1.75 12.94 44.98
C SER A 199 -1.81 11.54 45.62
N GLN A 200 -1.64 10.46 44.84
CA GLN A 200 -1.74 9.08 45.33
C GLN A 200 -0.37 8.46 45.62
N VAL A 201 -0.28 7.71 46.71
CA VAL A 201 0.99 7.27 47.34
C VAL A 201 1.77 6.23 46.51
N ASN A 202 1.20 5.71 45.40
CA ASN A 202 1.74 4.57 44.64
C ASN A 202 1.73 4.74 43.09
N SER A 203 1.39 5.90 42.53
CA SER A 203 1.41 6.06 41.06
C SER A 203 2.82 6.34 40.51
N SER A 204 3.05 5.88 39.27
CA SER A 204 4.31 6.06 38.56
C SER A 204 4.40 7.44 37.92
N LEU A 205 5.53 8.14 38.11
CA LEU A 205 5.82 9.41 37.44
C LEU A 205 5.89 9.23 35.92
N THR A 206 4.84 9.66 35.22
CA THR A 206 4.80 9.70 33.75
C THR A 206 5.30 11.06 33.24
N PRO A 207 6.29 11.11 32.34
CA PRO A 207 6.76 12.37 31.76
C PRO A 207 5.72 12.91 30.78
N ILE A 208 5.39 14.20 30.94
CA ILE A 208 4.54 14.98 30.04
C ILE A 208 5.39 15.54 28.89
N LEU A 209 6.58 16.05 29.20
CA LEU A 209 7.51 16.65 28.25
C LEU A 209 8.96 16.27 28.57
N THR A 210 9.78 16.17 27.53
CA THR A 210 11.23 15.99 27.61
C THR A 210 11.92 16.81 26.54
N VAL A 211 12.89 17.64 26.92
CA VAL A 211 13.64 18.52 26.01
C VAL A 211 15.13 18.30 26.21
N ARG A 212 15.88 18.25 25.10
CA ARG A 212 17.31 17.97 25.04
C ARG A 212 18.03 19.11 24.33
N LYS A 213 19.12 19.60 24.90
CA LYS A 213 19.96 20.69 24.35
C LYS A 213 21.44 20.36 24.48
N PHE A 214 22.24 20.96 23.61
CA PHE A 214 23.70 20.91 23.67
C PHE A 214 24.28 22.28 24.08
N LEU A 215 25.36 22.28 24.84
CA LEU A 215 26.04 23.49 25.33
C LEU A 215 27.56 23.33 25.21
N LYS A 216 28.20 24.21 24.43
CA LYS A 216 29.65 24.33 24.32
C LYS A 216 30.15 25.62 24.97
N VAL A 217 30.69 25.51 26.19
CA VAL A 217 31.13 26.64 27.01
C VAL A 217 32.31 27.39 26.37
N SER A 218 33.11 26.74 25.52
CA SER A 218 34.20 27.39 24.77
C SER A 218 33.75 28.43 23.72
N ARG A 219 32.44 28.74 23.63
CA ARG A 219 31.83 29.78 22.80
C ARG A 219 31.09 30.85 23.62
N CYS A 220 31.25 30.87 24.95
CA CYS A 220 30.41 31.64 25.87
C CYS A 220 31.23 32.50 26.84
N ASP A 221 31.00 33.82 26.85
CA ASP A 221 31.63 34.73 27.82
C ASP A 221 30.88 34.78 29.16
N ARG A 222 29.54 34.72 29.17
CA ARG A 222 28.68 34.79 30.38
C ARG A 222 27.29 34.15 30.23
N ILE A 223 26.63 34.40 29.11
CA ILE A 223 25.32 33.83 28.76
C ILE A 223 25.51 32.96 27.53
N CYS A 224 25.12 31.71 27.63
CA CYS A 224 25.39 30.68 26.64
C CYS A 224 24.07 30.27 25.96
N VAL A 225 24.06 30.34 24.63
CA VAL A 225 22.95 29.86 23.81
C VAL A 225 22.94 28.33 23.83
N LEU A 226 21.74 27.74 23.92
CA LEU A 226 21.55 26.30 23.94
C LEU A 226 21.22 25.80 22.53
N GLU A 227 22.17 25.10 21.91
CA GLU A 227 22.07 24.57 20.56
C GLU A 227 21.11 23.36 20.55
N ASP A 228 20.23 23.28 19.54
CA ASP A 228 19.40 22.09 19.30
C ASP A 228 20.22 20.97 18.64
N ASP A 229 19.83 19.73 18.93
CA ASP A 229 20.69 18.55 18.71
C ASP A 229 20.91 18.25 17.21
N PHE A 230 22.16 18.39 16.76
CA PHE A 230 22.69 18.06 15.43
C PHE A 230 21.90 18.53 14.18
N SER A 231 22.12 19.79 13.77
CA SER A 231 22.03 20.13 12.34
C SER A 231 23.16 21.07 11.86
N ARG A 232 23.95 20.59 10.88
CA ARG A 232 24.98 21.30 10.08
C ARG A 232 26.15 22.01 10.80
N SER A 233 27.36 21.48 10.60
CA SER A 233 28.52 22.30 10.17
C SER A 233 29.69 21.45 9.66
N LEU A 234 29.98 21.52 8.36
CA LEU A 234 31.26 21.11 7.78
C LEU A 234 31.79 22.27 6.93
N ARG A 235 32.95 22.80 7.30
CA ARG A 235 33.72 23.79 6.50
C ARG A 235 35.21 23.52 6.67
N GLN A 236 35.89 23.25 5.56
CA GLN A 236 37.36 23.20 5.51
C GLN A 236 37.94 24.60 5.24
N PRO A 237 39.12 24.94 5.79
CA PRO A 237 39.94 26.04 5.29
C PRO A 237 40.92 25.56 4.19
N ALA A 238 41.01 26.34 3.12
CA ALA A 238 42.25 26.50 2.35
C ALA A 238 43.12 27.60 3.03
N ASP A 239 44.33 27.99 2.60
CA ASP A 239 44.98 27.87 1.29
C ASP A 239 46.52 28.07 1.46
N SER A 240 47.34 27.45 0.62
CA SER A 240 48.71 27.95 0.35
C SER A 240 49.27 27.41 -0.97
N ARG A 241 49.89 28.29 -1.76
CA ARG A 241 50.50 28.02 -3.09
C ARG A 241 52.03 28.09 -2.94
N SER A 242 52.85 27.42 -3.77
CA SER A 242 53.11 27.76 -5.18
C SER A 242 54.02 26.71 -5.87
N PRO A 243 54.29 26.78 -7.20
CA PRO A 243 54.66 25.59 -7.99
C PRO A 243 56.10 25.53 -8.59
N GLU A 244 56.38 24.37 -9.23
CA GLU A 244 57.36 24.09 -10.32
C GLU A 244 58.89 24.18 -10.08
N ALA A 245 59.55 23.01 -10.19
CA ALA A 245 60.83 22.78 -10.90
C ALA A 245 61.01 21.27 -11.19
N ALA A 246 61.93 20.88 -12.07
CA ALA A 246 61.95 19.54 -12.70
C ALA A 246 63.16 18.64 -12.37
N SER A 247 63.06 17.38 -12.83
CA SER A 247 64.11 16.35 -13.06
C SER A 247 64.23 15.16 -12.08
N SER A 248 64.60 14.01 -12.67
CA SER A 248 64.68 12.64 -12.13
C SER A 248 66.15 12.21 -11.91
N PRO A 249 66.52 11.20 -11.07
CA PRO A 249 65.98 9.83 -11.15
C PRO A 249 65.92 8.96 -9.86
N ARG A 250 65.41 7.73 -10.06
CA ARG A 250 65.41 6.52 -9.20
C ARG A 250 66.82 6.03 -8.78
N PRO A 251 66.95 5.01 -7.89
CA PRO A 251 66.03 4.50 -6.85
C PRO A 251 66.68 4.21 -5.47
N ALA A 252 65.86 3.97 -4.44
CA ALA A 252 66.24 3.17 -3.26
C ALA A 252 65.03 2.42 -2.70
N SER A 253 65.24 1.22 -2.14
CA SER A 253 64.18 0.41 -1.52
C SER A 253 63.86 0.91 -0.11
N ALA A 254 62.74 1.63 0.04
CA ALA A 254 62.20 2.00 1.34
C ALA A 254 61.14 0.99 1.78
N GLU A 255 61.25 0.49 3.02
CA GLU A 255 60.12 -0.14 3.71
C GLU A 255 59.05 0.94 3.92
N THR A 256 57.87 0.75 3.34
CA THR A 256 56.73 1.67 3.53
C THR A 256 56.18 1.54 4.94
N ARG A 257 56.80 2.27 5.88
CA ARG A 257 56.20 2.57 7.17
C ARG A 257 54.93 3.36 6.91
N PHE A 258 53.79 2.68 7.06
CA PHE A 258 52.49 3.31 7.21
C PHE A 258 52.57 4.38 8.32
N GLN A 259 51.80 5.46 8.18
CA GLN A 259 51.65 6.46 9.23
C GLN A 259 50.26 6.32 9.85
N PRO A 260 50.08 6.64 11.14
CA PRO A 260 48.76 6.67 11.76
C PRO A 260 47.86 7.72 11.11
N HIS A 261 46.55 7.57 11.29
CA HIS A 261 45.58 8.56 10.86
C HIS A 261 45.79 9.89 11.61
N PRO A 262 45.82 11.05 10.94
CA PRO A 262 45.84 12.34 11.61
C PRO A 262 44.55 12.56 12.41
N GLU A 263 44.68 12.97 13.67
CA GLU A 263 43.55 13.28 14.57
C GLU A 263 42.65 14.41 14.03
N GLU A 264 43.22 15.34 13.25
CA GLU A 264 42.51 16.48 12.65
C GLU A 264 41.55 16.10 11.50
N VAL A 265 41.64 14.87 10.98
CA VAL A 265 40.88 14.43 9.80
C VAL A 265 39.75 13.51 10.22
N LEU A 266 38.50 13.98 10.06
CA LEU A 266 37.31 13.23 10.43
C LEU A 266 36.99 12.11 9.43
N CYS A 267 36.96 10.87 9.90
CA CYS A 267 36.39 9.74 9.17
C CYS A 267 34.86 9.72 9.25
N ASN A 268 34.20 9.14 8.24
CA ASN A 268 32.78 8.81 8.31
C ASN A 268 32.48 7.41 7.74
N LEU A 269 31.37 6.82 8.20
CA LEU A 269 30.87 5.53 7.72
C LEU A 269 29.46 5.70 7.15
N MET A 270 29.24 5.12 5.97
CA MET A 270 27.92 4.92 5.38
C MET A 270 27.70 3.42 5.19
N THR A 271 26.49 2.93 5.43
CA THR A 271 26.15 1.49 5.29
C THR A 271 24.87 1.28 4.51
N SER A 272 24.93 0.50 3.43
CA SER A 272 23.77 0.00 2.69
C SER A 272 23.67 -1.52 2.79
N LEU A 273 22.48 -2.04 2.55
CA LEU A 273 22.16 -3.47 2.56
C LEU A 273 21.71 -3.87 1.14
N SER A 274 22.00 -5.10 0.72
CA SER A 274 21.52 -5.64 -0.54
C SER A 274 20.97 -7.06 -0.33
N PRO A 275 19.64 -7.28 -0.46
CA PRO A 275 18.59 -6.28 -0.64
C PRO A 275 18.52 -5.27 0.52
N GLU A 276 17.95 -4.07 0.29
CA GLU A 276 17.85 -3.03 1.32
C GLU A 276 16.97 -3.46 2.50
N HIS A 277 15.95 -4.24 2.21
CA HIS A 277 15.06 -4.88 3.18
C HIS A 277 15.36 -6.38 3.24
N LEU A 278 15.60 -6.90 4.44
CA LEU A 278 16.00 -8.28 4.63
C LEU A 278 14.80 -9.22 4.79
N VAL A 279 14.99 -10.50 4.44
CA VAL A 279 14.03 -11.58 4.72
C VAL A 279 14.71 -12.61 5.65
N ALA A 280 14.08 -12.93 6.77
CA ALA A 280 14.64 -13.85 7.77
C ALA A 280 14.89 -15.24 7.16
N GLY A 281 16.10 -15.78 7.37
CA GLY A 281 16.55 -17.02 6.74
C GLY A 281 17.21 -16.86 5.36
N ALA A 282 17.20 -15.67 4.75
CA ALA A 282 17.85 -15.41 3.46
C ALA A 282 19.24 -14.76 3.62
N PRO A 283 20.23 -15.11 2.78
CA PRO A 283 21.53 -14.44 2.75
C PRO A 283 21.39 -13.02 2.19
N PHE A 284 22.27 -12.12 2.61
CA PHE A 284 22.31 -10.73 2.15
C PHE A 284 23.73 -10.17 2.20
N LYS A 285 23.93 -8.99 1.62
CA LYS A 285 25.22 -8.29 1.60
C LYS A 285 25.13 -6.97 2.36
N VAL A 286 26.18 -6.65 3.11
CA VAL A 286 26.41 -5.33 3.69
C VAL A 286 27.51 -4.65 2.91
N TRP A 287 27.27 -3.43 2.45
CA TRP A 287 28.29 -2.56 1.87
C TRP A 287 28.57 -1.44 2.86
N ILE A 288 29.84 -1.23 3.16
CA ILE A 288 30.28 -0.19 4.10
C ILE A 288 31.30 0.71 3.42
N ARG A 289 30.97 1.99 3.31
CA ARG A 289 31.82 3.01 2.70
C ARG A 289 32.44 3.89 3.77
N ALA A 290 33.77 3.93 3.79
CA ALA A 290 34.56 4.75 4.71
C ALA A 290 35.16 5.97 3.99
N GLY A 291 34.70 7.17 4.35
CA GLY A 291 35.26 8.44 3.88
C GLY A 291 36.19 9.08 4.91
N GLY A 292 36.91 10.12 4.51
CA GLY A 292 37.92 10.81 5.32
C GLY A 292 39.31 10.14 5.36
N LEU A 293 39.45 8.94 4.80
CA LEU A 293 40.68 8.14 4.84
C LEU A 293 41.89 8.82 4.18
N VAL A 294 43.07 8.66 4.78
CA VAL A 294 44.34 9.18 4.25
C VAL A 294 44.98 8.19 3.28
N ALA A 295 45.44 8.70 2.13
CA ALA A 295 46.10 7.94 1.08
C ALA A 295 47.31 7.13 1.59
N GLY A 296 47.32 5.82 1.33
CA GLY A 296 48.34 4.90 1.82
C GLY A 296 48.17 4.46 3.27
N GLY A 297 47.24 5.04 4.03
CA GLY A 297 46.87 4.58 5.37
C GLY A 297 46.25 3.18 5.33
N ARG A 298 46.45 2.41 6.42
CA ARG A 298 45.98 1.03 6.54
C ARG A 298 44.90 0.95 7.62
N TYR A 299 43.76 0.38 7.26
CA TYR A 299 42.54 0.43 8.07
C TYR A 299 41.97 -0.96 8.31
N ARG A 300 41.34 -1.13 9.48
CA ARG A 300 40.55 -2.32 9.80
C ARG A 300 39.10 -1.90 10.00
N ILE A 301 38.18 -2.57 9.30
CA ILE A 301 36.75 -2.31 9.43
C ILE A 301 36.03 -3.59 9.86
N HIS A 302 35.24 -3.48 10.93
CA HIS A 302 34.45 -4.55 11.52
C HIS A 302 32.98 -4.29 11.23
N VAL A 303 32.23 -5.35 10.96
CA VAL A 303 30.77 -5.34 11.05
C VAL A 303 30.35 -6.43 12.02
N SER A 304 29.40 -6.11 12.90
CA SER A 304 28.76 -7.09 13.78
C SER A 304 27.26 -6.89 13.79
N PHE A 305 26.50 -7.99 13.84
CA PHE A 305 25.07 -7.96 14.13
C PHE A 305 24.86 -8.54 15.52
N ARG A 306 24.10 -7.85 16.36
CA ARG A 306 23.83 -8.23 17.74
C ARG A 306 22.33 -8.31 17.98
N HIS A 307 21.86 -9.31 18.73
CA HIS A 307 20.47 -9.32 19.16
C HIS A 307 20.20 -8.10 20.05
N LYS A 308 19.13 -7.35 19.77
CA LYS A 308 18.86 -6.04 20.37
C LYS A 308 18.81 -6.08 21.91
N GLU A 309 18.18 -7.10 22.48
CA GLU A 309 17.90 -7.16 23.93
C GLU A 309 19.02 -7.87 24.70
N THR A 310 19.51 -9.00 24.18
CA THR A 310 20.51 -9.82 24.88
C THR A 310 21.96 -9.46 24.52
N GLN A 311 22.17 -8.56 23.55
CA GLN A 311 23.48 -8.12 23.03
C GLN A 311 24.39 -9.24 22.49
N VAL A 312 23.88 -10.46 22.37
CA VAL A 312 24.57 -11.62 21.80
C VAL A 312 24.97 -11.33 20.36
N VAL A 313 26.25 -11.52 20.03
CA VAL A 313 26.77 -11.33 18.67
C VAL A 313 26.35 -12.51 17.80
N LEU A 314 25.53 -12.23 16.80
CA LEU A 314 24.96 -13.20 15.85
C LEU A 314 25.81 -13.34 14.58
N PHE A 315 26.55 -12.28 14.23
CA PHE A 315 27.55 -12.25 13.16
C PHE A 315 28.66 -11.27 13.52
N HIS A 316 29.90 -11.61 13.16
CA HIS A 316 31.05 -10.71 13.21
C HIS A 316 32.00 -11.06 12.06
N LYS A 317 32.44 -10.05 11.30
CA LYS A 317 33.42 -10.17 10.22
C LYS A 317 34.23 -8.88 10.18
N ALA A 318 35.54 -9.00 9.96
CA ALA A 318 36.44 -7.87 9.86
C ALA A 318 37.30 -7.97 8.59
N VAL A 319 37.59 -6.83 7.96
CA VAL A 319 38.41 -6.71 6.76
C VAL A 319 39.50 -5.68 7.02
N VAL A 320 40.73 -5.97 6.59
CA VAL A 320 41.84 -5.02 6.60
C VAL A 320 42.14 -4.60 5.17
N PHE A 321 42.23 -3.30 4.93
CA PHE A 321 42.50 -2.72 3.61
C PHE A 321 43.49 -1.54 3.72
N VAL A 322 43.94 -1.04 2.57
CA VAL A 322 44.78 0.16 2.44
C VAL A 322 44.01 1.15 1.57
N ALA A 323 43.97 2.42 1.96
CA ALA A 323 43.30 3.45 1.17
C ALA A 323 44.16 3.83 -0.06
N ASP A 324 43.62 3.62 -1.25
CA ASP A 324 44.21 4.05 -2.51
C ASP A 324 43.95 5.53 -2.77
N GLY A 325 45.03 6.32 -2.84
CA GLY A 325 45.00 7.79 -2.94
C GLY A 325 44.50 8.37 -4.28
N SER A 326 43.73 7.60 -5.04
CA SER A 326 43.28 7.92 -6.39
C SER A 326 41.86 8.48 -6.50
N THR A 327 41.05 8.45 -5.43
CA THR A 327 39.73 9.09 -5.41
C THR A 327 39.42 9.74 -4.08
N GLY A 328 38.98 11.01 -4.09
CA GLY A 328 38.34 11.69 -2.94
C GLY A 328 36.92 11.17 -2.64
N SER A 329 36.66 9.89 -2.92
CA SER A 329 35.38 9.20 -2.74
C SER A 329 35.66 7.97 -1.88
N GLY A 330 34.96 7.85 -0.74
CA GLY A 330 35.33 6.89 0.30
C GLY A 330 35.43 5.43 -0.17
N ARG A 331 36.34 4.67 0.43
CA ARG A 331 36.60 3.27 0.09
C ARG A 331 35.42 2.40 0.53
N GLU A 332 34.94 1.54 -0.35
CA GLU A 332 33.84 0.62 -0.06
C GLU A 332 34.36 -0.79 0.23
N VAL A 333 33.70 -1.48 1.16
CA VAL A 333 34.02 -2.83 1.63
C VAL A 333 32.73 -3.66 1.73
N GLU A 334 32.78 -4.85 1.14
CA GLU A 334 31.66 -5.78 1.01
C GLU A 334 31.74 -6.91 2.06
N PHE A 335 30.58 -7.25 2.65
CA PHE A 335 30.45 -8.36 3.60
C PHE A 335 29.23 -9.22 3.28
N ASP A 336 29.45 -10.44 2.80
CA ASP A 336 28.39 -11.46 2.74
C ASP A 336 27.98 -11.91 4.16
N VAL A 337 26.67 -11.92 4.41
CA VAL A 337 26.03 -12.46 5.61
C VAL A 337 25.17 -13.65 5.19
N SER A 338 25.38 -14.81 5.80
CA SER A 338 24.79 -16.09 5.35
C SER A 338 23.29 -16.22 5.61
N SER A 339 22.72 -15.45 6.55
CA SER A 339 21.29 -15.40 6.84
C SER A 339 20.96 -14.13 7.61
N ALA A 340 19.85 -13.47 7.29
CA ALA A 340 19.19 -12.55 8.21
C ALA A 340 18.42 -13.33 9.31
N TRP A 341 18.12 -12.66 10.42
CA TRP A 341 17.53 -13.24 11.62
C TRP A 341 16.04 -12.92 11.75
N SER A 342 15.31 -13.74 12.51
CA SER A 342 13.89 -13.53 12.81
C SER A 342 13.62 -12.40 13.80
N GLU A 343 14.63 -11.98 14.56
CA GLU A 343 14.52 -11.04 15.68
C GLU A 343 15.05 -9.63 15.30
N GLN A 344 14.75 -8.62 16.13
CA GLN A 344 15.35 -7.29 15.96
C GLN A 344 16.84 -7.33 16.29
N VAL A 345 17.68 -6.90 15.35
CA VAL A 345 19.14 -6.87 15.51
C VAL A 345 19.68 -5.45 15.36
N VAL A 346 20.82 -5.20 15.98
CA VAL A 346 21.59 -3.97 15.80
C VAL A 346 22.84 -4.30 14.99
N MET A 347 22.96 -3.71 13.81
CA MET A 347 24.20 -3.72 13.05
C MET A 347 25.12 -2.64 13.62
N VAL A 348 26.32 -3.01 14.05
CA VAL A 348 27.37 -2.09 14.51
C VAL A 348 28.56 -2.24 13.58
N SER A 349 28.91 -1.14 12.92
CA SER A 349 30.04 -1.01 12.00
C SER A 349 31.10 -0.13 12.66
N VAL A 350 32.36 -0.58 12.67
CA VAL A 350 33.45 0.07 13.41
C VAL A 350 34.70 0.14 12.55
N LEU A 351 35.29 1.33 12.43
CA LEU A 351 36.51 1.59 11.67
C LEU A 351 37.65 1.95 12.63
N TYR A 352 38.76 1.22 12.52
CA TYR A 352 39.97 1.45 13.27
C TYR A 352 41.15 1.82 12.36
N ASP A 353 42.04 2.67 12.88
CA ASP A 353 43.41 2.76 12.37
C ASP A 353 44.13 1.44 12.65
N PHE A 354 44.72 0.84 11.62
CA PHE A 354 45.47 -0.41 11.75
C PHE A 354 46.99 -0.17 11.95
N PHE A 355 47.39 1.04 12.33
CA PHE A 355 48.76 1.34 12.73
C PHE A 355 49.13 0.77 14.12
N ALA A 356 48.17 0.67 15.04
CA ALA A 356 48.39 0.05 16.35
C ALA A 356 48.29 -1.48 16.29
N GLU A 357 49.16 -2.18 17.03
CA GLU A 357 49.12 -3.65 17.14
C GLU A 357 47.92 -4.19 17.95
N ARG A 358 47.10 -3.30 18.52
CA ARG A 358 45.92 -3.63 19.34
C ARG A 358 44.79 -2.65 19.06
N GLU A 359 43.57 -3.17 19.02
CA GLU A 359 42.34 -2.37 19.01
C GLU A 359 42.13 -1.74 20.40
N SER A 360 42.07 -0.41 20.47
CA SER A 360 41.71 0.38 21.65
C SER A 360 40.85 1.59 21.28
N GLU A 361 40.32 2.32 22.26
CA GLU A 361 39.54 3.54 22.00
C GLU A 361 40.39 4.61 21.27
N ASP A 362 41.70 4.68 21.55
CA ASP A 362 42.67 5.55 20.88
C ASP A 362 42.86 5.23 19.38
N THR A 363 42.33 4.11 18.90
CA THR A 363 42.43 3.65 17.50
C THR A 363 41.12 3.75 16.73
N LEU A 364 40.03 4.15 17.41
CA LEU A 364 38.68 4.21 16.84
C LEU A 364 38.51 5.47 15.98
N LEU A 365 38.38 5.31 14.67
CA LEU A 365 38.21 6.42 13.73
C LEU A 365 36.74 6.76 13.47
N ALA A 366 35.85 5.75 13.47
CA ALA A 366 34.41 5.95 13.30
C ALA A 366 33.60 4.74 13.77
N GLN A 367 32.39 4.97 14.28
CA GLN A 367 31.40 3.92 14.58
C GLN A 367 30.02 4.34 14.05
N LEU A 368 29.29 3.39 13.47
CA LEU A 368 27.90 3.54 13.06
C LEU A 368 27.06 2.37 13.57
N SER A 369 25.94 2.67 14.23
CA SER A 369 24.97 1.69 14.71
C SER A 369 23.62 1.89 14.01
N ARG A 370 23.06 0.83 13.41
CA ARG A 370 21.78 0.85 12.69
C ARG A 370 20.89 -0.30 13.17
N LYS A 371 19.64 -0.02 13.54
CA LYS A 371 18.63 -1.07 13.76
C LYS A 371 18.35 -1.75 12.41
N VAL A 372 18.37 -3.08 12.38
CA VAL A 372 18.03 -3.89 11.22
C VAL A 372 16.98 -4.91 11.64
N GLU A 373 15.97 -5.10 10.80
CA GLU A 373 14.80 -5.91 11.07
C GLU A 373 14.40 -6.58 9.74
N ALA A 374 14.17 -7.89 9.78
CA ALA A 374 13.90 -8.67 8.59
C ALA A 374 12.43 -9.08 8.54
N LEU A 375 11.83 -9.03 7.34
CA LEU A 375 10.53 -9.62 7.09
C LEU A 375 10.60 -11.12 7.38
N GLN A 376 9.65 -11.64 8.15
CA GLN A 376 9.55 -13.07 8.37
C GLN A 376 9.14 -13.77 7.05
N PRO A 377 9.54 -15.03 6.81
CA PRO A 377 8.82 -15.84 5.85
C PRO A 377 7.34 -15.93 6.26
N CYS A 378 6.43 -15.96 5.29
CA CYS A 378 5.02 -16.15 5.60
C CYS A 378 4.79 -17.51 6.27
N MET A 379 4.18 -17.49 7.45
CA MET A 379 3.92 -18.68 8.26
C MET A 379 2.43 -18.98 8.28
N VAL A 380 2.06 -20.25 8.21
CA VAL A 380 0.69 -20.72 8.29
C VAL A 380 0.50 -21.69 9.46
N SER A 381 -0.61 -21.56 10.19
CA SER A 381 -0.97 -22.39 11.35
C SER A 381 -2.48 -22.63 11.43
N TYR A 382 -2.89 -23.67 12.17
CA TYR A 382 -4.29 -23.83 12.57
C TYR A 382 -4.55 -23.08 13.88
N LEU A 383 -5.62 -22.28 13.92
CA LEU A 383 -6.13 -21.63 15.12
C LEU A 383 -7.20 -22.47 15.80
N TRP A 384 -8.06 -23.11 15.00
CA TRP A 384 -9.14 -24.00 15.44
C TRP A 384 -9.44 -25.05 14.38
N THR A 385 -9.82 -26.25 14.81
CA THR A 385 -10.37 -27.30 13.93
C THR A 385 -11.39 -28.12 14.71
N SER A 386 -12.51 -28.46 14.07
CA SER A 386 -13.48 -29.41 14.64
C SER A 386 -13.11 -30.88 14.30
N GLY A 387 -11.87 -31.15 13.87
CA GLY A 387 -11.45 -32.45 13.32
C GLY A 387 -10.02 -32.84 13.67
N GLN A 388 -9.18 -33.01 12.64
CA GLN A 388 -7.73 -33.19 12.76
C GLN A 388 -7.09 -32.32 11.68
N PRO A 389 -6.08 -31.49 12.01
CA PRO A 389 -5.50 -30.55 11.07
C PRO A 389 -4.57 -31.25 10.07
N LEU A 390 -4.39 -30.66 8.88
CA LEU A 390 -3.50 -31.21 7.84
C LEU A 390 -2.01 -31.22 8.24
N PHE A 391 -1.63 -30.42 9.24
CA PHE A 391 -0.31 -30.39 9.87
C PHE A 391 -0.43 -29.83 11.30
N GLN A 392 0.61 -29.94 12.12
CA GLN A 392 0.63 -29.41 13.49
C GLN A 392 1.58 -28.21 13.62
N GLY A 393 1.27 -27.30 14.53
CA GLY A 393 2.07 -26.11 14.80
C GLY A 393 1.96 -25.03 13.72
N GLN A 394 3.07 -24.30 13.53
CA GLN A 394 3.20 -23.18 12.60
C GLN A 394 4.36 -23.49 11.64
N VAL A 395 4.11 -23.41 10.33
CA VAL A 395 5.07 -23.81 9.27
C VAL A 395 5.19 -22.72 8.20
N PRO A 396 6.35 -22.55 7.52
CA PRO A 396 6.44 -21.63 6.38
C PRO A 396 5.47 -22.06 5.27
N TYR A 397 4.77 -21.12 4.63
CA TYR A 397 3.75 -21.40 3.62
C TYR A 397 4.30 -22.31 2.50
N GLN A 398 5.52 -22.02 2.02
CA GLN A 398 6.20 -22.76 0.96
C GLN A 398 6.47 -24.24 1.33
N ARG A 399 6.51 -24.56 2.64
CA ARG A 399 6.68 -25.92 3.18
C ARG A 399 5.38 -26.52 3.72
N SER A 400 4.28 -25.78 3.69
CA SER A 400 2.95 -26.26 4.07
C SER A 400 2.33 -27.12 2.97
N PRO A 401 1.29 -27.92 3.25
CA PRO A 401 0.53 -28.62 2.20
C PRO A 401 -0.09 -27.67 1.16
N PHE A 402 -0.26 -26.39 1.49
CA PHE A 402 -0.91 -25.40 0.62
C PHE A 402 0.00 -24.82 -0.47
N SER A 403 1.32 -25.02 -0.44
CA SER A 403 2.20 -24.57 -1.54
C SER A 403 2.15 -25.46 -2.78
N MET A 404 1.46 -26.60 -2.70
CA MET A 404 1.33 -27.58 -3.78
C MET A 404 -0.16 -27.83 -4.12
N SER A 405 -0.39 -28.77 -5.03
CA SER A 405 -1.73 -29.28 -5.33
C SER A 405 -2.27 -30.06 -4.12
N VAL A 406 -3.31 -29.53 -3.46
CA VAL A 406 -3.81 -30.12 -2.22
C VAL A 406 -4.69 -31.34 -2.53
N ARG A 407 -4.35 -32.50 -1.97
CA ARG A 407 -5.12 -33.75 -2.13
C ARG A 407 -5.88 -34.08 -0.85
N VAL A 408 -7.20 -34.29 -0.96
CA VAL A 408 -8.01 -34.82 0.16
C VAL A 408 -7.74 -36.32 0.33
N THR A 409 -7.41 -36.71 1.55
CA THR A 409 -7.23 -38.10 1.98
C THR A 409 -8.43 -38.64 2.78
N ARG A 410 -9.47 -37.83 2.97
CA ARG A 410 -10.53 -38.05 3.96
C ARG A 410 -11.89 -37.76 3.35
N ARG A 411 -12.71 -38.80 3.12
CA ARG A 411 -14.14 -38.64 2.89
C ARG A 411 -14.85 -38.43 4.23
N LEU A 412 -15.92 -37.65 4.24
CA LEU A 412 -16.97 -37.76 5.26
C LEU A 412 -17.82 -39.03 4.99
N PRO A 413 -18.64 -39.48 5.95
CA PRO A 413 -19.69 -40.46 5.68
C PRO A 413 -20.60 -39.97 4.54
N GLU A 414 -21.06 -40.88 3.68
CA GLU A 414 -21.79 -40.54 2.45
C GLU A 414 -23.26 -40.14 2.71
N ASP A 415 -23.72 -40.19 3.97
CA ASP A 415 -25.12 -40.04 4.39
C ASP A 415 -25.63 -38.59 4.46
N GLU A 416 -24.77 -37.57 4.44
CA GLU A 416 -25.19 -36.15 4.49
C GLU A 416 -24.39 -35.26 3.54
N LEU A 417 -25.10 -34.51 2.68
CA LEU A 417 -24.53 -33.46 1.82
C LEU A 417 -24.18 -32.22 2.66
N GLY A 418 -23.06 -32.34 3.39
CA GLY A 418 -22.44 -31.24 4.11
C GLY A 418 -21.97 -30.14 3.15
N LEU A 419 -22.14 -28.89 3.56
CA LEU A 419 -21.84 -27.71 2.78
C LEU A 419 -21.06 -26.70 3.63
N THR A 420 -19.90 -26.24 3.15
CA THR A 420 -19.03 -25.29 3.87
C THR A 420 -18.97 -23.96 3.12
N LEU A 421 -19.16 -22.84 3.83
CA LEU A 421 -18.77 -21.51 3.37
C LEU A 421 -17.27 -21.36 3.61
N SER A 422 -16.51 -21.20 2.53
CA SER A 422 -15.09 -20.85 2.56
C SER A 422 -14.96 -19.33 2.41
N THR A 423 -14.20 -18.70 3.30
CA THR A 423 -13.97 -17.25 3.26
C THR A 423 -12.57 -16.86 3.79
N VAL A 424 -12.26 -15.57 3.76
CA VAL A 424 -10.95 -15.00 4.13
C VAL A 424 -11.17 -13.70 4.92
N ALA A 425 -10.39 -13.45 5.98
CA ALA A 425 -10.64 -12.32 6.88
C ALA A 425 -9.36 -11.69 7.44
N THR A 426 -9.42 -10.41 7.79
CA THR A 426 -8.48 -9.70 8.69
C THR A 426 -9.09 -9.59 10.09
N LEU A 427 -8.34 -9.04 11.05
CA LEU A 427 -8.87 -8.71 12.38
C LEU A 427 -10.06 -7.73 12.30
N ASP A 428 -9.94 -6.69 11.48
CA ASP A 428 -10.97 -5.66 11.29
C ASP A 428 -12.27 -6.20 10.66
N ARG A 429 -12.20 -7.29 9.86
CA ARG A 429 -13.40 -7.92 9.27
C ARG A 429 -14.01 -9.03 10.14
N ALA A 430 -13.59 -9.16 11.41
CA ALA A 430 -14.10 -10.20 12.30
C ALA A 430 -15.61 -10.11 12.58
N VAL A 431 -16.21 -8.92 12.58
CA VAL A 431 -17.65 -8.74 12.81
C VAL A 431 -18.47 -9.04 11.56
N ALA A 432 -17.96 -8.67 10.38
CA ALA A 432 -18.50 -9.13 9.10
C ALA A 432 -18.53 -10.67 9.02
N LEU A 433 -17.45 -11.34 9.46
CA LEU A 433 -17.39 -12.81 9.54
C LEU A 433 -18.44 -13.40 10.48
N ILE A 434 -18.71 -12.75 11.63
CA ILE A 434 -19.75 -13.20 12.57
C ILE A 434 -21.14 -13.08 11.92
N ASN A 435 -21.41 -11.96 11.23
CA ASN A 435 -22.67 -11.70 10.54
C ASN A 435 -22.90 -12.72 9.40
N SER A 436 -21.94 -12.90 8.48
CA SER A 436 -22.05 -13.87 7.37
C SER A 436 -22.13 -15.32 7.87
N ALA A 437 -21.37 -15.70 8.91
CA ALA A 437 -21.45 -17.02 9.53
C ALA A 437 -22.76 -17.29 10.29
N ALA A 438 -23.46 -16.25 10.75
CA ALA A 438 -24.79 -16.38 11.36
C ALA A 438 -25.88 -16.51 10.29
N GLN A 439 -25.82 -15.67 9.25
CA GLN A 439 -26.74 -15.71 8.11
C GLN A 439 -26.65 -17.04 7.34
N TRP A 440 -25.43 -17.56 7.17
CA TRP A 440 -25.17 -18.84 6.50
C TRP A 440 -25.67 -20.05 7.29
N ASN A 441 -25.57 -20.02 8.63
CA ASN A 441 -26.03 -21.05 9.56
C ASN A 441 -25.58 -22.50 9.24
N GLU A 442 -24.42 -22.66 8.61
CA GLU A 442 -23.84 -23.96 8.24
C GLU A 442 -22.34 -24.03 8.59
N HIS A 443 -21.61 -25.01 8.08
CA HIS A 443 -20.17 -25.16 8.32
C HIS A 443 -19.39 -23.99 7.70
N VAL A 444 -18.31 -23.54 8.36
CA VAL A 444 -17.46 -22.44 7.88
C VAL A 444 -15.98 -22.83 7.93
N ALA A 445 -15.25 -22.45 6.88
CA ALA A 445 -13.81 -22.48 6.80
C ALA A 445 -13.26 -21.08 6.55
N VAL A 446 -12.27 -20.64 7.34
CA VAL A 446 -11.74 -19.29 7.26
C VAL A 446 -10.21 -19.27 7.33
N ALA A 447 -9.60 -18.55 6.41
CA ALA A 447 -8.19 -18.19 6.47
C ALA A 447 -8.06 -16.74 6.90
N PHE A 448 -7.51 -16.52 8.10
CA PHE A 448 -7.20 -15.19 8.61
C PHE A 448 -5.85 -14.70 8.10
N TYR A 449 -5.73 -13.39 7.84
CA TYR A 449 -4.46 -12.71 7.63
C TYR A 449 -4.12 -11.84 8.84
N ALA A 450 -2.89 -11.97 9.35
CA ALA A 450 -2.34 -11.09 10.38
C ALA A 450 -1.17 -10.28 9.82
N ARG A 451 -1.38 -8.97 9.67
CA ARG A 451 -0.38 -7.98 9.23
C ARG A 451 0.70 -7.75 10.29
N SER A 452 0.40 -8.01 11.57
CA SER A 452 1.32 -7.85 12.70
C SER A 452 1.21 -8.96 13.76
N VAL A 453 2.19 -9.04 14.67
CA VAL A 453 2.17 -9.97 15.81
C VAL A 453 1.01 -9.66 16.78
N SER A 454 0.62 -8.39 16.91
CA SER A 454 -0.56 -7.99 17.69
C SER A 454 -1.84 -8.59 17.09
N GLU A 455 -2.02 -8.46 15.77
CA GLU A 455 -3.16 -9.06 15.08
C GLU A 455 -3.18 -10.59 15.19
N GLN A 456 -2.02 -11.25 15.06
CA GLN A 456 -1.91 -12.70 15.23
C GLN A 456 -2.50 -13.17 16.57
N GLU A 457 -2.10 -12.55 17.67
CA GLU A 457 -2.54 -12.98 19.00
C GLU A 457 -3.98 -12.54 19.31
N GLN A 458 -4.44 -11.39 18.79
CA GLN A 458 -5.84 -10.98 18.88
C GLN A 458 -6.78 -11.90 18.07
N ILE A 459 -6.44 -12.23 16.82
CA ILE A 459 -7.23 -13.16 16.00
C ILE A 459 -7.29 -14.54 16.67
N LYS A 460 -6.16 -15.04 17.17
CA LYS A 460 -6.08 -16.30 17.92
C LYS A 460 -6.96 -16.29 19.18
N LYS A 461 -6.96 -15.21 19.96
CA LYS A 461 -7.86 -14.98 21.11
C LYS A 461 -9.33 -15.10 20.68
N ILE A 462 -9.75 -14.34 19.67
CA ILE A 462 -11.15 -14.34 19.16
C ILE A 462 -11.56 -15.73 18.67
N VAL A 463 -10.71 -16.39 17.88
CA VAL A 463 -11.02 -17.71 17.31
C VAL A 463 -11.15 -18.77 18.39
N GLN A 464 -10.27 -18.77 19.39
CA GLN A 464 -10.23 -19.81 20.43
C GLN A 464 -11.22 -19.57 21.58
N GLN A 465 -11.53 -18.32 21.90
CA GLN A 465 -12.39 -17.96 23.04
C GLN A 465 -13.83 -17.63 22.62
N THR A 466 -14.07 -17.18 21.38
CA THR A 466 -15.40 -16.73 20.92
C THR A 466 -15.93 -17.59 19.78
N LEU A 467 -15.24 -17.63 18.62
CA LEU A 467 -15.79 -18.26 17.42
C LEU A 467 -15.89 -19.77 17.53
N GLY A 468 -14.81 -20.46 17.90
CA GLY A 468 -14.79 -21.92 18.04
C GLY A 468 -15.88 -22.46 18.98
N PRO A 469 -16.01 -21.91 20.21
CA PRO A 469 -17.14 -22.22 21.10
C PRO A 469 -18.51 -21.92 20.46
N TRP A 470 -18.71 -20.75 19.86
CA TRP A 470 -19.99 -20.36 19.24
C TRP A 470 -20.42 -21.24 18.04
N PHE A 471 -19.47 -21.81 17.29
CA PHE A 471 -19.79 -22.84 16.29
C PHE A 471 -20.17 -24.18 16.96
N THR A 472 -19.42 -24.58 17.98
CA THR A 472 -19.65 -25.83 18.72
C THR A 472 -21.04 -25.84 19.39
N GLU A 473 -21.45 -24.73 20.00
CA GLU A 473 -22.77 -24.58 20.63
C GLU A 473 -23.94 -24.68 19.65
N ARG A 474 -23.73 -24.34 18.36
CA ARG A 474 -24.72 -24.47 17.29
C ARG A 474 -24.71 -25.84 16.59
N ASN A 475 -23.89 -26.79 17.07
CA ASN A 475 -23.60 -28.06 16.38
C ASN A 475 -23.12 -27.87 14.93
N LYS A 476 -22.38 -26.78 14.67
CA LYS A 476 -21.72 -26.50 13.39
C LYS A 476 -20.20 -26.59 13.58
N THR A 477 -19.46 -26.65 12.48
CA THR A 477 -17.99 -26.78 12.53
C THR A 477 -17.30 -25.56 11.98
N LEU A 478 -16.24 -25.17 12.67
CA LEU A 478 -15.29 -24.16 12.24
C LEU A 478 -13.97 -24.85 11.90
N GLU A 479 -13.39 -24.52 10.76
CA GLU A 479 -12.01 -24.87 10.42
C GLU A 479 -11.28 -23.55 10.14
N ALA A 480 -10.41 -23.11 11.06
CA ALA A 480 -9.80 -21.78 11.04
C ALA A 480 -8.28 -21.85 11.04
N ALA A 481 -7.67 -21.21 10.05
CA ALA A 481 -6.22 -21.09 9.90
C ALA A 481 -5.79 -19.62 9.93
N LEU A 482 -4.52 -19.39 10.25
CA LEU A 482 -3.86 -18.08 10.18
C LEU A 482 -2.73 -18.13 9.15
N LEU A 483 -2.62 -17.07 8.35
CA LEU A 483 -1.45 -16.73 7.55
C LEU A 483 -0.86 -15.42 8.12
N THR A 484 0.42 -15.43 8.48
CA THR A 484 1.12 -14.20 8.91
C THR A 484 1.54 -13.37 7.69
N SER A 485 1.81 -12.08 7.95
CA SER A 485 2.38 -11.13 7.00
C SER A 485 3.39 -11.77 6.02
N CYS A 486 3.15 -11.57 4.73
CA CYS A 486 3.91 -12.21 3.64
C CYS A 486 4.82 -11.19 2.96
N PRO A 487 6.10 -11.49 2.68
CA PRO A 487 6.94 -10.63 1.84
C PRO A 487 6.42 -10.62 0.39
N ASP A 488 6.30 -9.44 -0.22
CA ASP A 488 6.09 -9.29 -1.65
C ASP A 488 7.38 -9.71 -2.40
N LYS A 489 7.22 -10.43 -3.52
CA LYS A 489 8.32 -10.88 -4.38
C LYS A 489 8.70 -9.81 -5.40
N ASP A 490 7.72 -9.03 -5.84
CA ASP A 490 7.88 -8.03 -6.89
C ASP A 490 8.29 -6.67 -6.30
N LYS A 491 8.01 -6.47 -5.00
CA LYS A 491 8.44 -5.30 -4.20
C LYS A 491 9.25 -5.75 -2.98
N PRO A 492 10.52 -6.19 -3.15
CA PRO A 492 11.33 -6.75 -2.06
C PRO A 492 11.45 -5.80 -0.86
N GLY A 493 10.81 -6.17 0.25
CA GLY A 493 10.81 -5.38 1.48
C GLY A 493 9.48 -4.76 1.89
N ILE A 494 8.51 -4.77 0.97
CA ILE A 494 7.11 -4.44 1.27
C ILE A 494 6.39 -5.76 1.56
N PRO A 495 5.57 -5.88 2.63
CA PRO A 495 4.69 -7.02 2.80
C PRO A 495 3.46 -6.91 1.88
N LEU A 496 2.97 -8.04 1.39
CA LEU A 496 1.72 -8.12 0.64
C LEU A 496 0.56 -7.58 1.50
N VAL A 497 -0.20 -6.62 0.96
CA VAL A 497 -1.28 -5.94 1.69
C VAL A 497 -2.38 -6.93 2.09
N PHE A 498 -2.80 -7.80 1.16
CA PHE A 498 -3.74 -8.89 1.42
C PHE A 498 -3.56 -10.02 0.38
N PRO A 499 -2.87 -11.13 0.70
CA PRO A 499 -2.49 -12.17 -0.26
C PRO A 499 -3.68 -13.07 -0.65
N ILE A 500 -4.57 -12.55 -1.51
CA ILE A 500 -5.94 -13.05 -1.69
C ILE A 500 -6.03 -14.55 -2.00
N ASN A 501 -5.45 -15.05 -3.10
CA ASN A 501 -5.59 -16.46 -3.43
C ASN A 501 -4.77 -17.40 -2.54
N MET A 502 -3.71 -16.92 -1.87
CA MET A 502 -3.04 -17.72 -0.83
C MET A 502 -4.01 -18.04 0.31
N LEU A 503 -4.81 -17.05 0.72
CA LEU A 503 -5.83 -17.19 1.76
C LEU A 503 -7.00 -18.06 1.27
N ARG A 504 -7.53 -17.83 0.05
CA ARG A 504 -8.60 -18.68 -0.53
C ARG A 504 -8.19 -20.14 -0.67
N LYS A 505 -6.93 -20.38 -1.08
CA LYS A 505 -6.34 -21.72 -1.21
C LYS A 505 -6.22 -22.42 0.14
N ILE A 506 -5.91 -21.70 1.21
CA ILE A 506 -5.97 -22.22 2.59
C ILE A 506 -7.41 -22.56 2.96
N SER A 507 -8.36 -21.62 2.87
CA SER A 507 -9.73 -21.83 3.38
C SER A 507 -10.49 -22.94 2.63
N CYS A 508 -10.34 -23.05 1.31
CA CYS A 508 -10.94 -24.13 0.53
C CYS A 508 -10.28 -25.50 0.82
N ALA A 509 -8.98 -25.53 1.11
CA ALA A 509 -8.27 -26.74 1.47
C ALA A 509 -8.63 -27.27 2.87
N ILE A 510 -8.74 -26.38 3.88
CA ILE A 510 -9.11 -26.77 5.25
C ILE A 510 -10.62 -27.02 5.43
N ALA A 511 -11.45 -26.69 4.44
CA ALA A 511 -12.88 -26.94 4.48
C ALA A 511 -13.19 -28.40 4.85
N ARG A 512 -14.27 -28.59 5.63
CA ARG A 512 -14.60 -29.91 6.19
C ARG A 512 -15.33 -30.81 5.20
N THR A 513 -16.17 -30.21 4.35
CA THR A 513 -17.10 -30.92 3.46
C THR A 513 -16.60 -30.93 2.02
N ASP A 514 -17.21 -31.75 1.17
CA ASP A 514 -16.81 -31.88 -0.25
C ASP A 514 -17.44 -30.79 -1.12
N LEU A 515 -18.66 -30.34 -0.79
CA LEU A 515 -19.25 -29.13 -1.35
C LEU A 515 -18.74 -27.89 -0.59
N VAL A 516 -18.18 -26.94 -1.33
CA VAL A 516 -17.69 -25.66 -0.80
C VAL A 516 -18.25 -24.51 -1.65
N LEU A 517 -18.88 -23.54 -0.99
CA LEU A 517 -19.16 -22.22 -1.55
C LEU A 517 -18.04 -21.28 -1.09
N TYR A 518 -17.24 -20.72 -2.00
CA TYR A 518 -16.39 -19.59 -1.64
C TYR A 518 -17.20 -18.29 -1.73
N ALA A 519 -17.09 -17.42 -0.72
CA ALA A 519 -17.55 -16.03 -0.79
C ALA A 519 -16.69 -15.10 0.07
N ASP A 520 -16.71 -13.81 -0.26
CA ASP A 520 -16.02 -12.78 0.51
C ASP A 520 -16.74 -12.52 1.85
N VAL A 521 -16.00 -12.08 2.87
CA VAL A 521 -16.41 -12.14 4.30
C VAL A 521 -17.67 -11.34 4.65
N ASP A 522 -17.99 -10.31 3.88
CA ASP A 522 -19.15 -9.43 3.99
C ASP A 522 -20.34 -9.85 3.10
N MET A 523 -20.26 -10.99 2.41
CA MET A 523 -21.39 -11.56 1.68
C MET A 523 -22.38 -12.26 2.63
N LEU A 524 -23.60 -11.74 2.69
CA LEU A 524 -24.71 -12.33 3.42
C LEU A 524 -25.53 -13.23 2.49
N ALA A 525 -25.89 -14.42 2.99
CA ALA A 525 -26.67 -15.41 2.26
C ALA A 525 -28.17 -15.06 2.22
N SER A 526 -28.81 -15.25 1.06
CA SER A 526 -30.27 -15.23 0.98
C SER A 526 -30.90 -16.35 1.82
N ASP A 527 -32.15 -16.12 2.25
CA ASP A 527 -32.94 -17.15 2.93
C ASP A 527 -32.94 -18.46 2.12
N TRP A 528 -32.78 -19.59 2.81
CA TRP A 528 -32.76 -20.95 2.24
C TRP A 528 -31.63 -21.30 1.27
N LEU A 529 -30.64 -20.43 1.02
CA LEU A 529 -29.52 -20.68 0.08
C LEU A 529 -28.88 -22.08 0.24
N ALA A 530 -28.48 -22.44 1.46
CA ALA A 530 -27.84 -23.73 1.74
C ALA A 530 -28.78 -24.94 1.55
N SER A 531 -30.09 -24.76 1.69
CA SER A 531 -31.09 -25.81 1.42
C SER A 531 -31.31 -25.99 -0.08
N ASN A 532 -31.40 -24.89 -0.82
CA ASN A 532 -31.59 -24.91 -2.27
C ASN A 532 -30.36 -25.48 -3.01
N ILE A 533 -29.15 -25.21 -2.49
CA ILE A 533 -27.91 -25.86 -2.95
C ILE A 533 -28.00 -27.38 -2.76
N ARG A 534 -28.37 -27.87 -1.57
CA ARG A 534 -28.52 -29.31 -1.32
C ARG A 534 -29.57 -29.94 -2.24
N GLN A 535 -30.73 -29.31 -2.39
CA GLN A 535 -31.79 -29.79 -3.27
C GLN A 535 -31.32 -29.91 -4.73
N ALA A 536 -30.54 -28.94 -5.24
CA ALA A 536 -30.02 -28.99 -6.60
C ALA A 536 -29.06 -30.18 -6.85
N TYR A 537 -28.24 -30.55 -5.87
CA TYR A 537 -27.42 -31.77 -5.94
C TYR A 537 -28.26 -33.05 -5.73
N GLN A 538 -29.26 -33.04 -4.83
CA GLN A 538 -30.14 -34.20 -4.56
C GLN A 538 -31.06 -34.55 -5.73
N ASP A 539 -31.55 -33.54 -6.44
CA ASP A 539 -32.37 -33.69 -7.67
C ASP A 539 -31.54 -34.19 -8.86
N GLY A 540 -30.21 -34.27 -8.75
CA GLY A 540 -29.32 -34.56 -9.87
C GLY A 540 -29.20 -33.45 -10.91
N LYS A 541 -29.66 -32.23 -10.59
CA LYS A 541 -29.55 -31.02 -11.44
C LYS A 541 -28.12 -30.49 -11.52
N VAL A 542 -27.27 -30.88 -10.57
CA VAL A 542 -25.85 -30.52 -10.48
C VAL A 542 -25.04 -31.78 -10.16
N GLY A 543 -24.04 -32.07 -10.98
CA GLY A 543 -23.16 -33.22 -10.82
C GLY A 543 -21.73 -32.85 -10.43
N PRO A 544 -20.73 -33.71 -10.71
CA PRO A 544 -19.33 -33.51 -10.35
C PRO A 544 -18.56 -32.57 -11.31
N THR A 545 -19.15 -32.18 -12.44
CA THR A 545 -18.53 -31.32 -13.49
C THR A 545 -19.26 -29.99 -13.65
N GLU A 546 -20.26 -29.73 -12.80
CA GLU A 546 -21.16 -28.61 -12.87
C GLU A 546 -20.84 -27.66 -11.70
N LEU A 547 -20.40 -26.45 -12.00
CA LEU A 547 -20.21 -25.40 -11.00
C LEU A 547 -21.54 -24.68 -10.79
N LEU A 548 -22.09 -24.78 -9.58
CA LEU A 548 -23.38 -24.17 -9.23
C LEU A 548 -23.17 -22.68 -8.92
N VAL A 549 -23.44 -21.83 -9.90
CA VAL A 549 -23.36 -20.37 -9.81
C VAL A 549 -24.42 -19.83 -8.87
N ILE A 550 -23.96 -19.06 -7.88
CA ILE A 550 -24.77 -18.28 -6.96
C ILE A 550 -24.65 -16.79 -7.35
N PRO A 551 -25.74 -16.17 -7.86
CA PRO A 551 -25.74 -14.74 -8.20
C PRO A 551 -25.50 -13.83 -7.01
N SER A 552 -25.02 -12.60 -7.25
CA SER A 552 -24.59 -11.69 -6.20
C SER A 552 -24.97 -10.24 -6.46
N PHE A 553 -25.09 -9.45 -5.39
CA PHE A 553 -25.54 -8.06 -5.41
C PHE A 553 -24.68 -7.14 -4.53
N LYS A 554 -24.46 -5.91 -5.00
CA LYS A 554 -23.97 -4.79 -4.17
C LYS A 554 -25.16 -4.03 -3.57
N SER A 555 -24.91 -3.37 -2.44
CA SER A 555 -25.90 -2.63 -1.65
C SER A 555 -25.64 -1.11 -1.67
N SER A 556 -26.69 -0.30 -1.53
CA SER A 556 -26.63 1.13 -1.18
C SER A 556 -26.44 1.37 0.32
N GLU A 557 -25.87 0.39 1.04
CA GLU A 557 -25.62 0.39 2.48
C GLU A 557 -26.87 0.36 3.39
N ALA A 558 -28.08 0.41 2.80
CA ALA A 558 -29.35 0.50 3.53
C ALA A 558 -30.10 -0.85 3.68
N TRP A 559 -29.71 -1.88 2.93
CA TRP A 559 -30.25 -3.25 3.02
C TRP A 559 -29.26 -4.27 2.44
N PRO A 560 -29.08 -5.47 3.00
CA PRO A 560 -29.70 -5.99 4.22
C PRO A 560 -29.30 -5.21 5.48
N MET A 561 -30.10 -5.34 6.55
CA MET A 561 -29.71 -4.87 7.88
C MET A 561 -28.69 -5.85 8.49
N GLU A 562 -27.89 -5.39 9.47
CA GLU A 562 -27.02 -6.31 10.21
C GLU A 562 -27.79 -7.25 11.14
N ALA A 563 -27.20 -8.41 11.43
CA ALA A 563 -27.66 -9.31 12.47
C ALA A 563 -27.52 -8.67 13.87
N GLY A 564 -28.48 -8.93 14.75
CA GLY A 564 -28.42 -8.46 16.15
C GLY A 564 -27.38 -9.25 16.95
N ILE A 565 -26.24 -8.64 17.26
CA ILE A 565 -25.17 -9.27 18.07
C ILE A 565 -25.28 -8.85 19.54
N SER A 566 -25.26 -9.83 20.46
CA SER A 566 -25.20 -9.60 21.90
C SER A 566 -24.22 -10.55 22.60
N LEU A 567 -23.65 -10.09 23.72
CA LEU A 567 -22.63 -10.80 24.49
C LEU A 567 -23.08 -10.91 25.96
N GLU A 568 -23.73 -12.01 26.31
CA GLU A 568 -24.13 -12.34 27.69
C GLU A 568 -23.10 -13.28 28.31
N GLN A 569 -22.46 -12.87 29.42
CA GLN A 569 -21.51 -13.72 30.16
C GLN A 569 -20.38 -14.30 29.27
N GLN A 570 -19.83 -13.47 28.36
CA GLN A 570 -18.87 -13.85 27.31
C GLN A 570 -19.37 -14.85 26.25
N ARG A 571 -20.64 -15.25 26.26
CA ARG A 571 -21.26 -16.07 25.22
C ARG A 571 -21.97 -15.18 24.20
N MET A 572 -21.65 -15.41 22.93
CA MET A 572 -22.16 -14.62 21.81
C MET A 572 -23.49 -15.18 21.30
N ARG A 573 -24.53 -14.34 21.27
CA ARG A 573 -25.74 -14.58 20.48
C ARG A 573 -25.73 -13.68 19.25
N VAL A 574 -26.24 -14.21 18.15
CA VAL A 574 -26.37 -13.50 16.88
C VAL A 574 -27.73 -13.84 16.29
N GLU A 575 -28.54 -12.83 16.02
CA GLU A 575 -29.89 -12.94 15.47
C GLU A 575 -29.87 -12.48 13.99
N PRO A 576 -29.77 -13.41 13.02
CA PRO A 576 -29.71 -13.07 11.60
C PRO A 576 -31.03 -12.48 11.08
N VAL A 577 -30.96 -11.76 9.95
CA VAL A 577 -32.10 -11.10 9.33
C VAL A 577 -32.66 -11.91 8.15
N SER A 578 -33.92 -11.73 7.80
CA SER A 578 -34.49 -12.33 6.57
C SER A 578 -33.99 -11.58 5.33
N ILE A 579 -33.40 -12.32 4.40
CA ILE A 579 -32.88 -11.84 3.11
C ILE A 579 -33.59 -12.61 2.00
N SER A 580 -34.87 -12.27 1.77
CA SER A 580 -35.74 -12.98 0.82
C SER A 580 -35.66 -12.41 -0.61
N MET A 581 -36.09 -13.20 -1.60
CA MET A 581 -36.19 -12.77 -3.01
C MET A 581 -37.12 -11.55 -3.21
N ASP A 582 -38.19 -11.46 -2.43
CA ASP A 582 -39.14 -10.34 -2.57
C ASP A 582 -38.62 -9.07 -1.89
N ALA A 583 -37.83 -9.20 -0.81
CA ALA A 583 -37.06 -8.10 -0.27
C ALA A 583 -35.98 -7.63 -1.27
N LEU A 584 -35.28 -8.54 -1.95
CA LEU A 584 -34.33 -8.18 -3.02
C LEU A 584 -35.02 -7.40 -4.14
N ARG A 585 -36.14 -7.91 -4.68
CA ARG A 585 -36.92 -7.25 -5.74
C ARG A 585 -37.37 -5.84 -5.34
N LEU A 586 -37.87 -5.67 -4.11
CA LEU A 586 -38.28 -4.36 -3.57
C LEU A 586 -37.11 -3.39 -3.45
N ASN A 587 -35.95 -3.84 -2.94
CA ASN A 587 -34.76 -3.00 -2.84
C ASN A 587 -34.19 -2.65 -4.22
N PHE A 588 -34.26 -3.56 -5.20
CA PHE A 588 -33.83 -3.31 -6.58
C PHE A 588 -34.70 -2.21 -7.24
N GLN A 589 -36.03 -2.28 -7.07
CA GLN A 589 -36.95 -1.22 -7.52
C GLN A 589 -36.65 0.14 -6.87
N ARG A 590 -36.18 0.15 -5.62
CA ARG A 590 -35.76 1.36 -4.88
C ARG A 590 -34.33 1.81 -5.21
N ARG A 591 -33.60 1.09 -6.07
CA ARG A 591 -32.16 1.28 -6.38
C ARG A 591 -31.25 1.15 -5.14
N GLN A 592 -31.69 0.42 -4.12
CA GLN A 592 -30.94 0.13 -2.89
C GLN A 592 -30.02 -1.09 -3.05
N VAL A 593 -30.11 -1.83 -4.15
CA VAL A 593 -29.18 -2.88 -4.57
C VAL A 593 -28.97 -2.85 -6.08
N TRP A 594 -27.83 -3.36 -6.55
CA TRP A 594 -27.52 -3.51 -7.97
C TRP A 594 -26.59 -4.71 -8.23
N ILE A 595 -26.55 -5.17 -9.49
CA ILE A 595 -25.62 -6.21 -9.93
C ILE A 595 -24.18 -5.64 -9.89
N PRO A 596 -23.18 -6.34 -9.31
CA PRO A 596 -21.83 -5.81 -9.22
C PRO A 596 -21.27 -5.50 -10.61
N GLY A 597 -20.57 -4.36 -10.73
CA GLY A 597 -20.04 -3.89 -12.01
C GLY A 597 -21.04 -3.13 -12.90
N LEU A 598 -22.33 -3.05 -12.54
CA LEU A 598 -23.30 -2.19 -13.25
C LEU A 598 -23.54 -0.87 -12.50
N VAL A 599 -23.49 0.25 -13.22
CA VAL A 599 -23.74 1.60 -12.68
C VAL A 599 -25.25 1.91 -12.73
N GLY A 600 -25.77 2.62 -11.71
CA GLY A 600 -27.13 3.18 -11.72
C GLY A 600 -28.29 2.21 -11.47
N GLY A 601 -28.04 0.92 -11.31
CA GLY A 601 -29.00 -0.06 -10.79
C GLY A 601 -30.23 -0.36 -11.68
N MET A 602 -30.23 0.05 -12.95
CA MET A 602 -31.32 -0.25 -13.89
C MET A 602 -30.89 -1.25 -14.96
N TRP A 603 -31.81 -2.17 -15.30
CA TRP A 603 -31.77 -2.85 -16.59
C TRP A 603 -31.97 -1.83 -17.71
N SER A 604 -30.90 -1.53 -18.43
CA SER A 604 -30.98 -1.17 -19.84
C SER A 604 -30.11 -2.14 -20.63
N THR A 605 -30.43 -2.34 -21.91
CA THR A 605 -29.56 -3.08 -22.84
C THR A 605 -28.18 -2.44 -22.95
N ALA A 606 -28.09 -1.11 -22.81
CA ALA A 606 -26.86 -0.34 -22.72
C ALA A 606 -26.03 -0.66 -21.45
N GLY A 607 -26.67 -0.69 -20.28
CA GLY A 607 -25.99 -0.90 -19.01
C GLY A 607 -25.44 -2.32 -18.86
N ARG A 608 -26.18 -3.33 -19.34
CA ARG A 608 -25.89 -4.77 -19.21
C ARG A 608 -24.45 -5.16 -19.58
N TRP A 609 -23.88 -4.50 -20.58
CA TRP A 609 -22.58 -4.84 -21.15
C TRP A 609 -21.51 -3.76 -20.95
N HIS A 610 -21.73 -2.83 -20.00
CA HIS A 610 -20.71 -1.88 -19.56
C HIS A 610 -19.39 -2.59 -19.26
N GLU A 611 -18.25 -1.90 -19.40
CA GLU A 611 -16.94 -2.57 -19.32
C GLU A 611 -16.74 -3.35 -18.00
N SER A 612 -17.19 -2.80 -16.88
CA SER A 612 -17.18 -3.48 -15.57
C SER A 612 -18.28 -4.55 -15.36
N GLY A 613 -19.30 -4.63 -16.23
CA GLY A 613 -20.43 -5.57 -16.11
C GLY A 613 -20.13 -6.99 -16.58
N VAL A 614 -19.21 -7.17 -17.52
CA VAL A 614 -18.86 -8.48 -18.12
C VAL A 614 -18.48 -9.53 -17.07
N PHE A 615 -17.88 -9.12 -15.94
CA PHE A 615 -17.48 -10.03 -14.86
C PHE A 615 -18.65 -10.79 -14.23
N HIS A 616 -19.89 -10.30 -14.36
CA HIS A 616 -21.09 -10.97 -13.84
C HIS A 616 -22.21 -11.18 -14.87
N ALA A 617 -22.15 -10.54 -16.04
CA ALA A 617 -23.23 -10.59 -17.02
C ALA A 617 -23.52 -11.99 -17.60
N GLY A 618 -22.52 -12.90 -17.57
CA GLY A 618 -22.70 -14.32 -17.94
C GLY A 618 -23.74 -15.08 -17.11
N THR A 619 -24.19 -14.55 -15.96
CA THR A 619 -25.25 -15.12 -15.13
C THR A 619 -26.65 -15.05 -15.77
N GLU A 620 -26.86 -14.20 -16.77
CA GLU A 620 -28.18 -13.92 -17.35
C GLU A 620 -29.21 -13.46 -16.29
N TYR A 621 -28.91 -12.40 -15.53
CA TYR A 621 -29.76 -11.92 -14.42
C TYR A 621 -31.23 -11.69 -14.79
N ASP A 622 -31.52 -11.34 -16.05
CA ASP A 622 -32.89 -11.29 -16.60
C ASP A 622 -33.64 -12.61 -16.42
N ARG A 623 -33.00 -13.70 -16.86
CA ARG A 623 -33.53 -15.06 -16.79
C ARG A 623 -33.60 -15.52 -15.34
N TRP A 624 -32.60 -15.17 -14.53
CA TRP A 624 -32.55 -15.52 -13.12
C TRP A 624 -33.74 -14.99 -12.30
N MET A 625 -34.15 -13.73 -12.52
CA MET A 625 -35.24 -13.10 -11.76
C MET A 625 -36.58 -13.84 -11.88
N GLU A 626 -36.80 -14.51 -13.02
CA GLU A 626 -38.01 -15.25 -13.38
C GLU A 626 -37.79 -16.78 -13.45
N ALA A 627 -36.60 -17.27 -13.09
CA ALA A 627 -36.26 -18.69 -13.18
C ALA A 627 -36.89 -19.51 -12.03
N GLU A 628 -37.49 -20.64 -12.41
CA GLU A 628 -37.97 -21.69 -11.50
C GLU A 628 -37.01 -22.89 -11.43
N GLU A 629 -36.22 -23.12 -12.49
CA GLU A 629 -35.31 -24.26 -12.61
C GLU A 629 -33.87 -23.82 -12.92
N THR A 630 -32.90 -24.61 -12.46
CA THR A 630 -31.47 -24.42 -12.71
C THR A 630 -31.15 -24.46 -14.20
N TYR A 631 -30.34 -23.52 -14.69
CA TYR A 631 -30.00 -23.43 -16.10
C TYR A 631 -28.49 -23.25 -16.33
N GLN A 632 -27.99 -23.87 -17.40
CA GLN A 632 -26.61 -23.68 -17.84
C GLN A 632 -26.44 -22.33 -18.55
N VAL A 633 -25.32 -21.67 -18.29
CA VAL A 633 -24.82 -20.48 -19.00
C VAL A 633 -23.46 -20.74 -19.66
N LYS A 634 -23.07 -19.90 -20.63
CA LYS A 634 -21.74 -19.95 -21.23
C LYS A 634 -20.73 -19.19 -20.39
N TYR A 635 -19.55 -19.77 -20.17
CA TYR A 635 -18.42 -19.02 -19.64
C TYR A 635 -17.91 -18.01 -20.67
N ILE A 636 -17.74 -16.76 -20.24
CA ILE A 636 -17.06 -15.71 -20.99
C ILE A 636 -15.77 -15.33 -20.27
N LEU A 637 -14.68 -15.08 -21.00
CA LEU A 637 -13.41 -14.69 -20.37
C LEU A 637 -13.60 -13.43 -19.51
N GLY A 638 -13.25 -13.53 -18.23
CA GLY A 638 -13.50 -12.49 -17.23
C GLY A 638 -14.68 -12.79 -16.29
N TYR A 639 -15.48 -13.83 -16.52
CA TYR A 639 -16.62 -14.16 -15.65
C TYR A 639 -16.15 -14.65 -14.26
N GLU A 640 -16.56 -13.94 -13.21
CA GLU A 640 -16.25 -14.20 -11.79
C GLU A 640 -17.50 -14.43 -10.93
N PRO A 641 -18.30 -15.49 -11.20
CA PRO A 641 -19.40 -15.87 -10.32
C PRO A 641 -18.89 -16.37 -8.96
N TYR A 642 -19.72 -16.27 -7.92
CA TYR A 642 -19.58 -17.13 -6.75
C TYR A 642 -20.15 -18.50 -7.11
N VAL A 643 -19.48 -19.58 -6.71
CA VAL A 643 -19.85 -20.95 -7.09
C VAL A 643 -19.77 -21.90 -5.92
N VAL A 644 -20.68 -22.88 -5.90
CA VAL A 644 -20.47 -24.11 -5.15
C VAL A 644 -19.65 -25.07 -6.00
N VAL A 645 -18.56 -25.57 -5.44
CA VAL A 645 -17.64 -26.52 -6.08
C VAL A 645 -17.66 -27.82 -5.29
N ASN A 646 -17.81 -28.95 -5.99
CA ASN A 646 -17.45 -30.25 -5.44
C ASN A 646 -15.91 -30.39 -5.53
N ARG A 647 -15.20 -30.04 -4.45
CA ARG A 647 -13.74 -29.94 -4.46
C ARG A 647 -13.04 -31.30 -4.54
N THR A 648 -13.70 -32.41 -4.19
CA THR A 648 -13.11 -33.75 -4.33
C THR A 648 -13.31 -34.34 -5.74
N ALA A 649 -14.26 -33.79 -6.50
CA ALA A 649 -14.36 -33.99 -7.95
C ALA A 649 -13.50 -33.04 -8.79
N TRP A 650 -13.03 -31.92 -8.21
CA TRP A 650 -12.23 -30.89 -8.88
C TRP A 650 -10.92 -31.43 -9.45
N ARG A 651 -10.61 -31.05 -10.70
CA ARG A 651 -9.43 -31.52 -11.46
C ARG A 651 -8.36 -30.46 -11.70
N GLY A 652 -8.55 -29.25 -11.19
CA GLY A 652 -7.61 -28.14 -11.35
C GLY A 652 -6.27 -28.37 -10.67
N SER A 653 -5.25 -27.72 -11.19
CA SER A 653 -3.84 -27.86 -10.81
C SER A 653 -3.59 -27.63 -9.32
N HIS A 654 -4.32 -26.70 -8.70
CA HIS A 654 -4.20 -26.37 -7.27
C HIS A 654 -4.89 -27.39 -6.34
N GLY A 655 -5.56 -28.41 -6.88
CA GLY A 655 -6.27 -29.44 -6.11
C GLY A 655 -7.41 -28.83 -5.30
N VAL A 656 -7.70 -29.37 -4.10
CA VAL A 656 -8.85 -28.92 -3.29
C VAL A 656 -8.72 -27.51 -2.71
N GLY A 657 -7.57 -26.85 -2.90
CA GLY A 657 -7.41 -25.42 -2.64
C GLY A 657 -8.08 -24.53 -3.70
N LEU A 658 -8.42 -25.06 -4.87
CA LEU A 658 -9.09 -24.42 -6.01
C LEU A 658 -8.35 -23.25 -6.68
N TYR A 659 -7.75 -22.35 -5.91
CA TYR A 659 -7.23 -21.07 -6.38
C TYR A 659 -5.71 -21.05 -6.61
N ASP A 660 -5.28 -20.24 -7.59
CA ASP A 660 -3.87 -20.01 -7.91
C ASP A 660 -3.24 -18.96 -6.99
N ASP A 661 -2.37 -19.44 -6.09
CA ASP A 661 -1.63 -18.69 -5.08
C ASP A 661 -0.53 -17.77 -5.64
N ARG A 662 -0.38 -17.68 -6.96
CA ARG A 662 0.37 -16.61 -7.62
C ARG A 662 -0.41 -15.29 -7.70
N PHE A 663 -1.74 -15.33 -7.74
CA PHE A 663 -2.58 -14.13 -7.77
C PHE A 663 -2.72 -13.56 -6.34
N VAL A 664 -1.75 -12.73 -5.96
CA VAL A 664 -1.62 -12.19 -4.59
C VAL A 664 -2.30 -10.84 -4.36
N HIS A 665 -2.79 -10.17 -5.41
CA HIS A 665 -3.49 -8.88 -5.34
C HIS A 665 -4.93 -9.00 -5.86
N TRP A 666 -5.74 -7.94 -5.68
CA TRP A 666 -7.17 -7.94 -6.03
C TRP A 666 -7.46 -7.57 -7.49
N GLY A 667 -8.20 -8.43 -8.18
CA GLY A 667 -8.56 -8.30 -9.59
C GLY A 667 -7.98 -9.46 -10.40
N TRP A 668 -8.80 -10.06 -11.28
CA TRP A 668 -8.47 -11.28 -12.06
C TRP A 668 -8.22 -12.55 -11.22
N ASP A 669 -8.14 -12.41 -9.91
CA ASP A 669 -7.91 -13.47 -8.93
C ASP A 669 -8.93 -14.63 -9.01
N LYS A 670 -10.23 -14.37 -9.26
CA LYS A 670 -11.24 -15.42 -9.51
C LYS A 670 -11.36 -15.78 -11.00
N VAL A 671 -11.05 -14.86 -11.93
CA VAL A 671 -11.01 -15.18 -13.38
C VAL A 671 -10.08 -16.36 -13.65
N SER A 672 -8.93 -16.44 -12.96
CA SER A 672 -7.99 -17.57 -13.07
C SER A 672 -8.65 -18.94 -12.86
N PHE A 673 -9.39 -19.10 -11.75
CA PHE A 673 -10.16 -20.30 -11.43
C PHE A 673 -11.28 -20.56 -12.45
N GLY A 674 -12.04 -19.53 -12.83
CA GLY A 674 -13.11 -19.65 -13.82
C GLY A 674 -12.61 -20.12 -15.19
N LEU A 675 -11.42 -19.65 -15.59
CA LEU A 675 -10.76 -20.07 -16.82
C LEU A 675 -10.22 -21.50 -16.74
N GLU A 676 -9.60 -21.90 -15.61
CA GLU A 676 -9.17 -23.30 -15.41
C GLU A 676 -10.37 -24.26 -15.45
N ALA A 677 -11.48 -23.91 -14.79
CA ALA A 677 -12.73 -24.67 -14.85
C ALA A 677 -13.24 -24.84 -16.29
N CYS A 678 -13.33 -23.73 -17.03
CA CYS A 678 -13.75 -23.72 -18.43
C CYS A 678 -12.83 -24.57 -19.33
N ASN A 679 -11.51 -24.53 -19.10
CA ASN A 679 -10.53 -25.32 -19.86
C ASN A 679 -10.59 -26.83 -19.54
N LEU A 680 -10.94 -27.19 -18.31
CA LEU A 680 -11.15 -28.57 -17.88
C LEU A 680 -12.54 -29.12 -18.28
N GLY A 681 -13.36 -28.34 -18.98
CA GLY A 681 -14.68 -28.74 -19.46
C GLY A 681 -15.79 -28.67 -18.41
N TYR A 682 -15.59 -27.93 -17.31
CA TYR A 682 -16.66 -27.69 -16.33
C TYR A 682 -17.73 -26.77 -16.92
N THR A 683 -18.99 -27.04 -16.56
CA THR A 683 -20.15 -26.23 -16.95
C THR A 683 -20.53 -25.27 -15.83
N PHE A 684 -21.18 -24.14 -16.17
CA PHE A 684 -21.64 -23.15 -15.21
C PHE A 684 -23.17 -23.19 -15.18
N THR A 685 -23.75 -23.58 -14.04
CA THR A 685 -25.20 -23.78 -13.87
C THR A 685 -25.72 -22.85 -12.79
N VAL A 686 -26.65 -21.96 -13.12
CA VAL A 686 -27.15 -20.92 -12.20
C VAL A 686 -28.25 -21.49 -11.30
N LEU A 687 -28.15 -21.20 -9.99
CA LEU A 687 -29.19 -21.50 -9.01
C LEU A 687 -30.26 -20.38 -8.96
N PRO A 688 -31.54 -20.66 -9.27
CA PRO A 688 -32.61 -19.67 -9.15
C PRO A 688 -32.92 -19.34 -7.69
N LYS A 689 -33.59 -18.20 -7.47
CA LYS A 689 -34.20 -17.82 -6.17
C LYS A 689 -33.25 -17.83 -4.96
N SER A 690 -31.95 -17.71 -5.20
CA SER A 690 -30.92 -17.81 -4.17
C SER A 690 -29.68 -17.03 -4.58
N PHE A 691 -29.14 -16.23 -3.67
CA PHE A 691 -28.15 -15.20 -3.97
C PHE A 691 -27.28 -14.86 -2.76
N LEU A 692 -26.22 -14.12 -3.02
CA LEU A 692 -25.41 -13.41 -2.03
C LEU A 692 -25.63 -11.89 -2.16
N VAL A 693 -25.50 -11.15 -1.08
CA VAL A 693 -25.51 -9.68 -1.11
C VAL A 693 -24.50 -9.12 -0.12
N HIS A 694 -23.74 -8.09 -0.50
CA HIS A 694 -22.87 -7.39 0.44
C HIS A 694 -23.70 -6.79 1.60
N GLY A 695 -23.20 -6.93 2.82
CA GLY A 695 -23.76 -6.27 4.00
C GLY A 695 -23.75 -4.73 3.92
N SER A 696 -24.45 -4.12 4.86
CA SER A 696 -24.52 -2.67 5.09
C SER A 696 -23.24 -2.09 5.71
N SER A 697 -22.95 -0.81 5.46
CA SER A 697 -21.84 -0.09 6.12
C SER A 697 -22.14 0.31 7.57
N GLY A 698 -23.41 0.21 7.98
CA GLY A 698 -23.88 0.43 9.36
C GLY A 698 -23.19 -0.47 10.39
N ILE A 699 -22.57 -1.57 9.93
CA ILE A 699 -21.80 -2.52 10.73
C ILE A 699 -20.73 -1.85 11.61
N THR A 700 -20.23 -0.67 11.22
CA THR A 700 -19.36 0.19 12.05
C THR A 700 -19.90 0.43 13.47
N GLY A 701 -21.21 0.62 13.64
CA GLY A 701 -21.85 0.79 14.95
C GLY A 701 -21.85 -0.49 15.80
N VAL A 702 -21.98 -1.66 15.15
CA VAL A 702 -21.89 -2.97 15.79
C VAL A 702 -20.43 -3.36 16.05
N GLU A 703 -19.51 -2.96 15.17
CA GLU A 703 -18.06 -3.19 15.26
C GLU A 703 -17.48 -2.54 16.50
N HIS A 704 -17.75 -1.26 16.77
CA HIS A 704 -17.32 -0.62 18.01
C HIS A 704 -17.83 -1.38 19.25
N PHE A 705 -19.10 -1.75 19.29
CA PHE A 705 -19.66 -2.52 20.42
C PHE A 705 -19.01 -3.90 20.58
N VAL A 706 -18.78 -4.64 19.50
CA VAL A 706 -18.18 -5.98 19.56
C VAL A 706 -16.69 -5.91 19.88
N PHE A 707 -15.94 -4.94 19.34
CA PHE A 707 -14.53 -4.74 19.64
C PHE A 707 -14.31 -4.35 21.11
N ASP A 708 -15.11 -3.43 21.65
CA ASP A 708 -15.09 -3.06 23.07
C ASP A 708 -15.38 -4.27 23.99
N LYS A 709 -16.33 -5.13 23.61
CA LYS A 709 -16.74 -6.29 24.43
C LYS A 709 -15.83 -7.50 24.31
N LEU A 710 -15.08 -7.64 23.23
CA LEU A 710 -14.10 -8.71 23.03
C LEU A 710 -12.66 -8.28 23.38
N ASP A 711 -12.44 -7.02 23.75
CA ASP A 711 -11.12 -6.44 24.03
C ASP A 711 -10.22 -6.61 22.79
N ILE A 712 -10.64 -5.97 21.70
CA ILE A 712 -10.00 -5.95 20.38
C ILE A 712 -9.50 -4.53 20.11
N VAL A 713 -8.20 -4.41 19.85
CA VAL A 713 -7.53 -3.14 19.53
C VAL A 713 -7.13 -3.17 18.05
N VAL A 714 -8.00 -2.59 17.21
CA VAL A 714 -7.67 -2.23 15.84
C VAL A 714 -6.93 -0.89 15.87
N HIS A 715 -5.65 -0.88 15.50
CA HIS A 715 -4.91 0.37 15.37
C HIS A 715 -5.39 1.13 14.11
N PRO A 716 -5.66 2.45 14.19
CA PRO A 716 -5.99 3.25 13.01
C PRO A 716 -4.87 3.16 11.96
N GLN A 717 -5.22 2.82 10.72
CA GLN A 717 -4.23 2.68 9.65
C GLN A 717 -3.74 4.07 9.22
N GLN A 718 -2.51 4.42 9.60
CA GLN A 718 -1.89 5.69 9.24
C GLN A 718 -1.50 5.70 7.76
N GLY A 719 -2.31 6.37 6.92
CA GLY A 719 -1.94 6.82 5.57
C GLY A 719 -1.69 5.74 4.51
N VAL A 720 -1.68 4.45 4.86
CA VAL A 720 -1.79 3.37 3.89
C VAL A 720 -3.23 3.32 3.41
N ASP A 721 -3.44 3.66 2.15
CA ASP A 721 -4.74 3.58 1.50
C ASP A 721 -5.33 2.16 1.62
N THR A 722 -6.53 2.06 2.18
CA THR A 722 -7.28 0.81 2.34
C THR A 722 -8.19 0.51 1.15
N SER A 723 -8.14 1.33 0.09
CA SER A 723 -8.55 0.88 -1.24
C SER A 723 -7.81 -0.41 -1.62
N TRP A 724 -8.38 -1.18 -2.54
CA TRP A 724 -7.84 -2.49 -2.94
C TRP A 724 -6.63 -2.39 -3.88
N GLY A 725 -5.86 -1.30 -3.75
CA GLY A 725 -4.90 -0.82 -4.74
C GLY A 725 -5.58 -0.26 -6.00
N PRO A 726 -4.78 0.24 -6.97
CA PRO A 726 -5.26 0.36 -8.34
C PRO A 726 -5.68 -1.04 -8.86
N PRO A 727 -6.69 -1.16 -9.73
CA PRO A 727 -7.20 -2.45 -10.21
C PRO A 727 -6.07 -3.27 -10.86
N ASP A 728 -5.85 -4.49 -10.36
CA ASP A 728 -4.56 -5.15 -10.46
C ASP A 728 -4.08 -5.42 -11.90
N THR A 729 -2.92 -4.84 -12.22
CA THR A 729 -2.20 -5.09 -13.48
C THR A 729 -1.43 -6.40 -13.41
N HIS A 730 -0.88 -6.80 -12.26
CA HIS A 730 -0.11 -8.05 -12.11
C HIS A 730 -0.99 -9.27 -12.40
N GLY A 731 -2.18 -9.38 -11.81
CA GLY A 731 -3.13 -10.45 -12.07
C GLY A 731 -3.59 -10.48 -13.53
N ARG A 732 -3.74 -9.31 -14.17
CA ARG A 732 -4.02 -9.22 -15.60
C ARG A 732 -2.85 -9.73 -16.45
N GLU A 733 -1.63 -9.30 -16.16
CA GLU A 733 -0.38 -9.68 -16.82
C GLU A 733 -0.07 -11.18 -16.64
N LEU A 734 -0.29 -11.72 -15.44
CA LEU A 734 -0.17 -13.13 -15.12
C LEU A 734 -1.21 -13.96 -15.91
N LEU A 735 -2.46 -13.49 -16.02
CA LEU A 735 -3.46 -14.18 -16.84
C LEU A 735 -3.18 -14.05 -18.36
N GLN A 736 -2.67 -12.90 -18.82
CA GLN A 736 -2.17 -12.72 -20.19
C GLN A 736 -1.03 -13.71 -20.50
N SER A 737 -0.06 -13.87 -19.59
CA SER A 737 1.02 -14.86 -19.70
C SER A 737 0.46 -16.28 -19.71
N LEU A 738 -0.45 -16.65 -18.81
CA LEU A 738 -1.06 -17.99 -18.82
C LEU A 738 -1.79 -18.30 -20.13
N VAL A 739 -2.50 -17.33 -20.70
CA VAL A 739 -3.19 -17.47 -22.00
C VAL A 739 -2.22 -17.47 -23.19
N SER A 740 -1.05 -16.84 -23.06
CA SER A 740 -0.05 -16.76 -24.14
C SER A 740 0.94 -17.92 -24.15
N ASP A 741 1.39 -18.35 -22.97
CA ASP A 741 2.54 -19.23 -22.75
C ASP A 741 2.12 -20.67 -22.41
N TYR A 742 1.02 -20.84 -21.66
CA TYR A 742 0.53 -22.16 -21.25
C TYR A 742 -0.47 -22.74 -22.27
N TYR A 743 -1.43 -21.92 -22.72
CA TYR A 743 -2.41 -22.30 -23.74
C TYR A 743 -1.95 -21.94 -25.16
N THR A 744 -0.71 -22.31 -25.50
CA THR A 744 -0.08 -22.00 -26.82
C THR A 744 -0.73 -22.70 -28.01
N ASP A 745 -1.39 -23.83 -27.78
CA ASP A 745 -2.20 -24.54 -28.80
C ASP A 745 -3.69 -24.21 -28.64
N VAL A 746 -4.43 -24.26 -29.75
CA VAL A 746 -5.89 -24.05 -29.77
C VAL A 746 -6.56 -25.09 -28.88
N GLN A 747 -7.38 -24.66 -27.93
CA GLN A 747 -8.11 -25.56 -27.02
C GLN A 747 -9.47 -25.95 -27.61
N PRO A 748 -9.63 -27.13 -28.25
CA PRO A 748 -10.86 -27.47 -28.98
C PRO A 748 -12.06 -27.66 -28.05
N HIS A 749 -11.84 -28.05 -26.79
CA HIS A 749 -12.89 -28.31 -25.81
C HIS A 749 -13.37 -27.06 -25.05
N VAL A 750 -12.61 -25.96 -25.12
CA VAL A 750 -13.03 -24.66 -24.57
C VAL A 750 -14.18 -24.09 -25.40
N PRO A 751 -15.31 -23.68 -24.80
CA PRO A 751 -16.44 -23.07 -25.52
C PRO A 751 -16.17 -21.61 -25.97
N ILE A 752 -15.19 -20.93 -25.36
CA ILE A 752 -14.72 -19.60 -25.77
C ILE A 752 -14.08 -19.68 -27.17
N ARG A 753 -14.40 -18.74 -28.05
CA ARG A 753 -13.60 -18.48 -29.26
C ARG A 753 -13.27 -17.01 -29.44
N SER A 754 -12.16 -16.75 -30.13
CA SER A 754 -11.59 -15.43 -30.36
C SER A 754 -10.95 -15.37 -31.75
N CYS A 755 -11.01 -14.22 -32.40
CA CYS A 755 -10.27 -13.91 -33.63
C CYS A 755 -8.79 -13.63 -33.35
N LEU A 756 -8.45 -13.16 -32.13
CA LEU A 756 -7.14 -12.58 -31.81
C LEU A 756 -6.35 -13.36 -30.75
N ILE A 757 -7.02 -14.01 -29.78
CA ILE A 757 -6.36 -14.84 -28.77
C ILE A 757 -6.07 -16.23 -29.37
N ARG A 758 -4.79 -16.53 -29.59
CA ARG A 758 -4.30 -17.81 -30.14
C ARG A 758 -4.84 -19.05 -29.42
N ALA A 759 -4.88 -19.05 -28.08
CA ALA A 759 -5.41 -20.14 -27.26
C ALA A 759 -6.86 -20.54 -27.60
N PHE A 760 -7.67 -19.56 -28.00
CA PHE A 760 -9.10 -19.69 -28.25
C PHE A 760 -9.42 -19.45 -29.73
N LYS A 761 -8.43 -19.55 -30.63
CA LYS A 761 -8.58 -19.11 -32.02
C LYS A 761 -9.77 -19.79 -32.71
N ASP A 762 -10.64 -18.98 -33.31
CA ASP A 762 -11.60 -19.43 -34.30
C ASP A 762 -10.93 -19.49 -35.68
N ASP A 763 -10.74 -20.70 -36.22
CA ASP A 763 -10.21 -20.87 -37.59
C ASP A 763 -11.16 -20.36 -38.69
N LYS A 764 -12.40 -19.97 -38.33
CA LYS A 764 -13.35 -19.32 -39.25
C LYS A 764 -13.35 -17.79 -39.14
N CYS A 765 -12.70 -17.20 -38.13
CA CYS A 765 -12.60 -15.74 -38.05
C CYS A 765 -11.41 -15.24 -38.88
N ASP A 766 -11.68 -14.60 -40.01
CA ASP A 766 -10.73 -13.78 -40.75
C ASP A 766 -10.93 -12.31 -40.37
N SER A 767 -10.11 -11.81 -39.45
CA SER A 767 -10.16 -10.40 -39.02
C SER A 767 -9.84 -9.40 -40.12
N SER A 768 -9.30 -9.82 -41.28
CA SER A 768 -9.09 -8.94 -42.43
C SER A 768 -10.34 -8.79 -43.32
N SER A 769 -11.34 -9.66 -43.14
CA SER A 769 -12.65 -9.55 -43.80
C SER A 769 -13.66 -8.73 -43.00
N ILE A 770 -13.46 -8.62 -41.68
CA ILE A 770 -14.34 -7.87 -40.78
C ILE A 770 -14.24 -6.37 -41.05
N HIS A 771 -15.38 -5.74 -41.33
CA HIS A 771 -15.51 -4.30 -41.44
C HIS A 771 -16.84 -3.83 -40.86
N LEU A 772 -16.89 -2.55 -40.47
CA LEU A 772 -18.03 -1.90 -39.86
C LEU A 772 -18.31 -0.61 -40.63
N VAL A 773 -19.58 -0.35 -40.92
CA VAL A 773 -20.03 0.85 -41.63
C VAL A 773 -21.07 1.57 -40.79
N GLN A 774 -20.80 2.84 -40.47
CA GLN A 774 -21.66 3.69 -39.66
C GLN A 774 -22.59 4.54 -40.52
N SER A 775 -23.89 4.55 -40.22
CA SER A 775 -24.86 5.39 -40.94
C SER A 775 -24.60 6.88 -40.75
N THR A 776 -24.75 7.66 -41.82
CA THR A 776 -24.51 9.12 -41.83
C THR A 776 -25.63 9.94 -41.16
N THR A 777 -26.70 9.30 -40.68
CA THR A 777 -27.82 9.96 -40.00
C THR A 777 -28.11 9.36 -38.63
N LEU A 778 -28.33 10.21 -37.62
CA LEU A 778 -28.96 9.81 -36.35
C LEU A 778 -30.47 9.68 -36.53
N GLU A 779 -31.05 8.59 -36.04
CA GLU A 779 -32.51 8.47 -35.87
C GLU A 779 -32.89 8.88 -34.45
N LEU A 780 -33.96 9.67 -34.30
CA LEU A 780 -34.46 10.08 -32.98
C LEU A 780 -35.65 9.23 -32.56
N VAL A 781 -35.44 8.29 -31.63
CA VAL A 781 -36.49 7.42 -31.11
C VAL A 781 -36.89 7.90 -29.71
N GLY A 782 -37.96 8.70 -29.66
CA GLY A 782 -38.46 9.33 -28.43
C GLY A 782 -37.50 10.38 -27.89
N ASN A 783 -36.67 10.00 -26.92
CA ASN A 783 -35.68 10.88 -26.28
C ASN A 783 -34.23 10.43 -26.48
N GLU A 784 -34.00 9.30 -27.17
CA GLU A 784 -32.66 8.76 -27.45
C GLU A 784 -32.34 8.86 -28.94
N HIS A 785 -31.07 9.10 -29.26
CA HIS A 785 -30.56 9.04 -30.62
C HIS A 785 -29.98 7.65 -30.89
N LEU A 786 -30.39 7.05 -32.00
CA LEU A 786 -29.90 5.78 -32.49
C LEU A 786 -28.96 6.00 -33.68
N ILE A 787 -27.91 5.18 -33.75
CA ILE A 787 -27.03 5.02 -34.90
C ILE A 787 -27.30 3.65 -35.50
N HIS A 788 -27.52 3.60 -36.81
CA HIS A 788 -27.56 2.33 -37.56
C HIS A 788 -26.15 1.94 -38.00
N LEU A 789 -25.81 0.67 -37.84
CA LEU A 789 -24.51 0.07 -38.14
C LEU A 789 -24.72 -1.17 -39.00
N ASP A 790 -23.96 -1.30 -40.09
CA ASP A 790 -23.82 -2.57 -40.82
C ASP A 790 -22.46 -3.19 -40.50
N ILE A 791 -22.46 -4.43 -40.01
CA ILE A 791 -21.25 -5.15 -39.60
C ILE A 791 -21.08 -6.40 -40.46
N PHE A 792 -19.91 -6.56 -41.08
CA PHE A 792 -19.63 -7.58 -42.08
C PHE A 792 -18.61 -8.62 -41.58
N GLY A 793 -18.65 -9.83 -42.13
CA GLY A 793 -17.59 -10.85 -41.96
C GLY A 793 -17.50 -11.51 -40.57
N LEU A 794 -18.53 -11.39 -39.73
CA LEU A 794 -18.55 -11.95 -38.37
C LEU A 794 -18.58 -13.49 -38.35
N SER A 795 -17.78 -14.12 -37.47
CA SER A 795 -17.80 -15.57 -37.26
C SER A 795 -18.71 -15.97 -36.10
N ARG A 796 -19.63 -16.91 -36.37
CA ARG A 796 -20.70 -17.36 -35.46
C ARG A 796 -20.24 -18.04 -34.15
N ALA A 797 -18.94 -18.32 -33.98
CA ALA A 797 -18.43 -18.95 -32.77
C ALA A 797 -17.72 -17.97 -31.83
N THR A 798 -17.38 -16.76 -32.30
CA THR A 798 -16.63 -15.75 -31.54
C THR A 798 -17.57 -14.73 -30.91
N GLY A 799 -17.32 -14.40 -29.64
CA GLY A 799 -18.00 -13.29 -28.97
C GLY A 799 -17.41 -11.93 -29.40
N TYR A 800 -18.26 -10.95 -29.66
CA TYR A 800 -17.85 -9.59 -30.04
C TYR A 800 -18.44 -8.55 -29.10
N GLN A 801 -17.72 -7.45 -28.88
CA GLN A 801 -18.15 -6.30 -28.11
C GLN A 801 -18.13 -5.06 -29.02
N VAL A 802 -19.29 -4.47 -29.28
CA VAL A 802 -19.40 -3.12 -29.87
C VAL A 802 -19.28 -2.09 -28.74
N SER A 803 -18.50 -1.05 -28.98
CA SER A 803 -18.28 0.10 -28.10
C SER A 803 -18.52 1.38 -28.89
N VAL A 804 -19.46 2.22 -28.45
CA VAL A 804 -19.74 3.52 -29.09
C VAL A 804 -19.46 4.64 -28.10
N ARG A 805 -18.78 5.71 -28.55
CA ARG A 805 -18.47 6.89 -27.73
C ARG A 805 -18.76 8.16 -28.51
N ALA A 806 -19.55 9.05 -27.93
CA ALA A 806 -19.92 10.34 -28.49
C ALA A 806 -19.14 11.47 -27.82
N TYR A 807 -18.43 12.26 -28.63
CA TYR A 807 -17.62 13.40 -28.19
C TYR A 807 -18.21 14.70 -28.72
N ARG A 808 -18.62 15.59 -27.81
CA ARG A 808 -19.07 16.93 -28.17
C ARG A 808 -17.86 17.84 -28.40
N HIS A 809 -17.83 18.54 -29.53
CA HIS A 809 -16.86 19.63 -29.70
C HIS A 809 -17.33 20.87 -28.94
N THR A 810 -16.56 21.31 -27.94
CA THR A 810 -16.73 22.62 -27.30
C THR A 810 -15.93 23.70 -28.03
N ASP A 811 -16.35 24.96 -27.90
CA ASP A 811 -15.65 26.12 -28.48
C ASP A 811 -14.21 26.31 -27.95
N LYS A 812 -13.86 25.65 -26.85
CA LYS A 812 -12.50 25.63 -26.28
C LYS A 812 -11.56 24.61 -26.94
N GLY A 813 -12.09 23.71 -27.78
CA GLY A 813 -11.35 22.58 -28.33
C GLY A 813 -11.27 21.37 -27.40
N GLU A 814 -11.78 21.47 -26.17
CA GLU A 814 -11.95 20.34 -25.25
C GLU A 814 -13.09 19.42 -25.75
N ALA A 815 -12.87 18.11 -25.73
CA ALA A 815 -13.83 17.11 -26.17
C ALA A 815 -14.48 16.44 -24.95
N GLU A 816 -15.76 16.71 -24.73
CA GLU A 816 -16.54 16.16 -23.62
C GLU A 816 -17.25 14.87 -24.08
N GLU A 817 -17.18 13.79 -23.30
CA GLU A 817 -17.87 12.52 -23.63
C GLU A 817 -19.35 12.61 -23.24
N ASP A 818 -20.21 12.95 -24.20
CA ASP A 818 -21.67 13.14 -24.01
C ASP A 818 -22.43 11.79 -23.94
N GLY A 819 -21.72 10.67 -24.12
CA GLY A 819 -22.22 9.33 -23.84
C GLY A 819 -21.36 8.20 -24.38
N SER A 820 -21.35 7.06 -23.67
CA SER A 820 -20.78 5.80 -24.14
C SER A 820 -21.70 4.60 -23.92
N PHE A 821 -21.67 3.67 -24.85
CA PHE A 821 -22.55 2.51 -24.93
C PHE A 821 -21.75 1.25 -25.28
N PHE A 822 -22.17 0.11 -24.74
CA PHE A 822 -21.56 -1.19 -25.00
C PHE A 822 -22.62 -2.26 -25.27
N LEU A 823 -22.35 -3.16 -26.21
CA LEU A 823 -23.21 -4.29 -26.55
C LEU A 823 -22.37 -5.52 -26.89
N LEU A 824 -22.74 -6.68 -26.33
CA LEU A 824 -22.25 -7.95 -26.84
C LEU A 824 -23.13 -8.45 -27.99
N LEU A 825 -22.48 -8.90 -29.07
CA LEU A 825 -23.17 -9.56 -30.17
C LEU A 825 -23.50 -11.00 -29.77
N PRO A 826 -24.74 -11.49 -29.98
CA PRO A 826 -25.10 -12.87 -29.64
C PRO A 826 -24.53 -13.85 -30.66
N ASP A 827 -24.08 -15.02 -30.22
CA ASP A 827 -23.51 -16.09 -31.07
C ASP A 827 -24.47 -16.61 -32.18
N THR A 828 -25.72 -16.15 -32.18
CA THR A 828 -26.77 -16.49 -33.14
C THR A 828 -26.89 -15.50 -34.31
N LEU A 829 -25.93 -14.61 -34.54
CA LEU A 829 -25.93 -13.77 -35.74
C LEU A 829 -25.84 -14.63 -37.01
N VAL A 830 -26.84 -14.51 -37.89
CA VAL A 830 -27.00 -15.34 -39.09
C VAL A 830 -26.57 -14.60 -40.35
N ASP A 831 -26.81 -13.30 -40.40
CA ASP A 831 -26.80 -12.46 -41.61
C ASP A 831 -25.47 -11.71 -41.81
N ASP A 832 -25.15 -11.40 -43.06
CA ASP A 832 -23.95 -10.68 -43.49
C ASP A 832 -24.33 -9.75 -44.68
N PRO A 833 -24.35 -8.41 -44.51
CA PRO A 833 -24.11 -7.69 -43.26
C PRO A 833 -25.13 -8.01 -42.17
N HIS A 834 -24.66 -7.99 -40.92
CA HIS A 834 -25.53 -7.84 -39.76
C HIS A 834 -25.80 -6.36 -39.51
N GLY A 835 -26.96 -5.88 -39.97
CA GLY A 835 -27.47 -4.55 -39.66
C GLY A 835 -28.06 -4.48 -38.25
N MET A 836 -27.73 -3.44 -37.50
CA MET A 836 -28.25 -3.18 -36.14
C MET A 836 -28.38 -1.69 -35.80
N SER A 837 -29.16 -1.40 -34.77
CA SER A 837 -29.34 -0.03 -34.23
C SER A 837 -28.81 0.06 -32.80
N VAL A 838 -27.94 1.04 -32.54
CA VAL A 838 -27.31 1.29 -31.24
C VAL A 838 -27.73 2.64 -30.69
N SER A 839 -28.19 2.69 -29.44
CA SER A 839 -28.49 3.96 -28.76
C SER A 839 -27.20 4.60 -28.24
N VAL A 840 -27.03 5.89 -28.55
CA VAL A 840 -26.03 6.77 -27.92
C VAL A 840 -26.66 7.70 -26.88
N GLY A 841 -27.87 7.36 -26.42
CA GLY A 841 -28.61 8.15 -25.42
C GLY A 841 -29.03 9.52 -25.95
N ARG A 842 -29.18 10.48 -25.03
CA ARG A 842 -29.66 11.83 -25.36
C ARG A 842 -28.50 12.82 -25.52
N LEU A 843 -27.86 12.76 -26.68
CA LEU A 843 -26.94 13.81 -27.13
C LEU A 843 -27.56 15.21 -26.99
N SER A 844 -26.73 16.16 -26.57
CA SER A 844 -27.02 17.60 -26.52
C SER A 844 -26.98 18.24 -27.92
N PRO A 845 -27.60 19.42 -28.14
CA PRO A 845 -27.48 20.13 -29.42
C PRO A 845 -26.05 20.52 -29.78
N GLY A 846 -25.72 20.53 -31.06
CA GLY A 846 -24.40 20.88 -31.62
C GLY A 846 -23.72 19.75 -32.39
N LEU A 847 -22.42 19.92 -32.65
CA LEU A 847 -21.62 18.99 -33.45
C LEU A 847 -20.99 17.90 -32.57
N HIS A 848 -21.35 16.65 -32.85
CA HIS A 848 -20.84 15.45 -32.19
C HIS A 848 -19.95 14.62 -33.12
N ARG A 849 -18.82 14.16 -32.59
CA ARG A 849 -17.93 13.17 -33.21
C ARG A 849 -18.21 11.84 -32.52
N VAL A 850 -18.87 10.90 -33.19
CA VAL A 850 -19.21 9.61 -32.60
C VAL A 850 -18.39 8.51 -33.25
N ARG A 851 -17.57 7.85 -32.44
CA ARG A 851 -16.70 6.75 -32.83
C ARG A 851 -17.32 5.42 -32.41
N VAL A 852 -17.27 4.45 -33.31
CA VAL A 852 -17.77 3.09 -33.12
C VAL A 852 -16.60 2.12 -33.24
N GLU A 853 -16.41 1.25 -32.26
CA GLU A 853 -15.36 0.24 -32.23
C GLU A 853 -15.97 -1.15 -32.09
N LEU A 854 -15.66 -2.05 -33.03
CA LEU A 854 -15.93 -3.47 -32.92
C LEU A 854 -14.68 -4.16 -32.37
N LYS A 855 -14.82 -4.77 -31.19
CA LYS A 855 -13.75 -5.49 -30.50
C LYS A 855 -14.08 -6.98 -30.42
N ASP A 856 -13.06 -7.81 -30.48
CA ASP A 856 -13.16 -9.19 -30.00
C ASP A 856 -13.41 -9.15 -28.47
N LEU A 857 -14.47 -9.81 -28.01
CA LEU A 857 -14.91 -9.73 -26.61
C LEU A 857 -13.82 -10.17 -25.65
N HIS A 858 -13.16 -11.29 -25.94
CA HIS A 858 -12.21 -11.91 -25.01
C HIS A 858 -10.84 -11.25 -25.13
N ALA A 859 -10.43 -10.85 -26.34
CA ALA A 859 -9.24 -10.05 -26.54
C ALA A 859 -9.34 -8.68 -25.88
N ALA A 860 -10.51 -8.01 -25.84
CA ALA A 860 -10.67 -6.72 -25.16
C ALA A 860 -10.32 -6.82 -23.67
N ARG A 861 -10.66 -7.97 -23.06
CA ARG A 861 -10.38 -8.27 -21.65
C ARG A 861 -8.88 -8.42 -21.41
N LEU A 862 -8.14 -9.13 -22.26
CA LEU A 862 -6.70 -9.27 -22.08
C LEU A 862 -5.90 -8.09 -22.66
N LEU A 863 -6.05 -7.81 -23.96
CA LEU A 863 -5.11 -7.08 -24.81
C LEU A 863 -5.40 -5.57 -24.99
N GLN A 864 -6.44 -5.03 -24.34
CA GLN A 864 -6.86 -3.63 -24.44
C GLN A 864 -7.11 -3.20 -25.90
N ASP A 865 -6.52 -2.10 -26.37
CA ASP A 865 -6.76 -1.53 -27.70
C ASP A 865 -6.35 -2.46 -28.86
N LYS A 866 -5.45 -3.42 -28.60
CA LYS A 866 -5.07 -4.46 -29.57
C LYS A 866 -6.21 -5.45 -29.87
N ALA A 867 -7.38 -5.29 -29.25
CA ALA A 867 -8.58 -6.08 -29.48
C ALA A 867 -9.53 -5.51 -30.55
N ILE A 868 -9.28 -4.29 -31.06
CA ILE A 868 -10.10 -3.67 -32.10
C ILE A 868 -9.94 -4.47 -33.39
N LEU A 869 -11.04 -4.97 -33.92
CA LEU A 869 -11.13 -5.66 -35.20
C LEU A 869 -11.44 -4.68 -36.33
N ALA A 870 -12.42 -3.81 -36.09
CA ALA A 870 -12.81 -2.73 -36.99
C ALA A 870 -13.26 -1.52 -36.17
N TRP A 871 -13.17 -0.32 -36.74
CA TRP A 871 -13.75 0.88 -36.18
C TRP A 871 -14.16 1.84 -37.30
N ASP A 872 -15.14 2.69 -37.03
CA ASP A 872 -15.59 3.78 -37.89
C ASP A 872 -15.84 5.02 -37.02
N GLU A 873 -15.94 6.19 -37.63
CA GLU A 873 -16.16 7.45 -36.93
C GLU A 873 -16.86 8.48 -37.81
N HIS A 874 -18.03 8.93 -37.37
CA HIS A 874 -18.83 9.93 -38.09
C HIS A 874 -19.04 11.21 -37.28
N LYS A 875 -19.31 12.32 -38.00
CA LYS A 875 -19.71 13.60 -37.40
C LYS A 875 -21.18 13.85 -37.65
N TYR A 876 -21.93 14.13 -36.60
CA TYR A 876 -23.36 14.43 -36.66
C TYR A 876 -23.67 15.81 -36.08
N GLU A 877 -24.59 16.51 -36.72
CA GLU A 877 -25.15 17.76 -36.22
C GLU A 877 -26.49 17.45 -35.54
N VAL A 878 -26.56 17.61 -34.22
CA VAL A 878 -27.78 17.44 -33.44
C VAL A 878 -28.47 18.81 -33.35
N PRO A 879 -29.65 19.00 -33.97
CA PRO A 879 -30.29 20.32 -34.03
C PRO A 879 -30.84 20.76 -32.67
N ASP A 880 -30.82 22.08 -32.43
CA ASP A 880 -31.59 22.68 -31.34
C ASP A 880 -33.08 22.40 -31.51
N ARG A 881 -33.72 21.85 -30.48
CA ARG A 881 -35.18 21.68 -30.44
C ARG A 881 -35.82 23.01 -30.02
N HIS A 882 -36.47 23.68 -30.97
CA HIS A 882 -37.47 24.72 -30.70
C HIS A 882 -38.80 24.13 -30.21
#